data_AF-F9S817-F1
#
_entry.id   AF-F9S817-F1
#
_cell.length_a   1.000
_cell.length_b   1.000
_cell.length_c   1.000
_cell.angle_alpha   90.00
_cell.angle_beta   90.00
_cell.angle_gamma   90.00
#
_symmetry.space_group_name_H-M   'P 1'
#
loop_
_entity.id
_entity.type
_entity.pdbx_description
1 polymer ?
#
loop_
_entity_poly.entity_id
_entity_poly.type
_entity_poly.pdbx_seq_one_letter_code
_entity_poly.pdbx_strand_id
1 'polypeptide(L)'
;MKIKLLSFMIGVAISGHSSLVLASIPSSASIDIKSQSSVEHAPTIEQFHVASLSDVAVQFSWNSSGKNNRYEVDIIERPANSSPIVYRADAIESGFYRGHLTPNTEYEAIVKVCNDNGCSSSESLTFTTQAERYTYNDARQADNHLSGNLAAHINLAQTHTSVTPDGNEDQARPFLIAERTALLLVTPKAYWTNHLWLEVLQDGVVVERVAMNPPSAQPETDQRDHGRETVVFSNHSWTTPISWQWMKPGISLRLSDNFNRVGELSEDRFIFGGAPELVIQNIDIGMLTEPRDQYRMIEEMHQLAPDYFQKIPASKLIMADYTPLHLTKVTLPNGKVYTERSDDEGGVYGGDMREAIGKALVSTGINNANFGIVDTAGYSQGWFRYTNHITAHNNRGVYQNGIVNHGLSGGGGKVTLSSSIGNEWSHELGHNYGRSHYPTNASVHDLTTGWGWDAFYNRFVGNLHWSGEATTISLGGQVVPPFEGIYRFTRDAQAGGESAGLGKVSLFTLEHPTQTQAIQRFFNDRPNIDLESPTGYLTWDHAAQRYVAAEVDHAAPIANGVPVITVLGIYDPMNLNPSQIYPLTYSNYGNVFELPEPSAIEPQLEGWQSVSDLNAEDRLVTEWQTMTIDGEQRSLCQFSYTNGNSEQANFVGYEDSNEGVCRTSADMYWSVNAQREHPVSQENDYQLLASKGSLIGAVTYTPTPELGEQTLCTLNKGGTSHDGAGFLADGRCKQVNGMKHTNGRDWTYATHQGGVVQYELKSQNQCQLNVTYPDGRIDEIALAGSRHTGNQSNKFHLNLDASQHPTDLNVTCRAGNGEVTILDHVQVERPSSVDKLMGPIIVGQEYGYSASQSGLPAGWFAHSDSFDPATLEQKDRATLVTMRKGNDREYVCRFETLVDETNKVLHGYVESLTEGQFQCTGGSEISIRDSQGERPMLSEINQFEWLSAINHSQVGERIKAKPGSDANLCSLTGNGEWYGVGYINQGGQCVQEPEVYWSNGNRWIFSSRHGQYTYR
;
A
#
# COMPACT_ATOMS: atom_id res chain seq x y z
N MET A 1 -24.89 -14.40 45.85
CA MET A 1 -23.71 -15.07 46.43
C MET A 1 -22.50 -14.19 46.13
N LYS A 2 -21.57 -14.06 47.09
CA LYS A 2 -20.65 -12.92 47.29
C LYS A 2 -19.93 -12.37 46.04
N ILE A 3 -20.14 -11.07 45.80
CA ILE A 3 -19.38 -10.20 44.91
C ILE A 3 -18.01 -9.89 45.55
N LYS A 4 -16.93 -10.11 44.81
CA LYS A 4 -15.60 -9.55 45.09
C LYS A 4 -15.19 -8.66 43.92
N LEU A 5 -15.24 -7.35 44.14
CA LEU A 5 -14.49 -6.38 43.35
C LEU A 5 -13.00 -6.56 43.66
N LEU A 6 -12.19 -6.76 42.63
CA LEU A 6 -10.76 -6.46 42.67
C LEU A 6 -10.49 -5.36 41.64
N SER A 7 -10.13 -4.19 42.13
CA SER A 7 -9.60 -3.09 41.32
C SER A 7 -8.18 -3.43 40.90
N PHE A 8 -7.96 -3.67 39.60
CA PHE A 8 -6.63 -3.63 39.00
C PHE A 8 -6.37 -2.19 38.55
N MET A 9 -5.62 -1.45 39.37
CA MET A 9 -4.90 -0.25 38.92
C MET A 9 -3.77 -0.72 38.01
N ILE A 10 -3.86 -0.43 36.73
CA ILE A 10 -2.71 -0.43 35.82
C ILE A 10 -2.08 0.96 35.94
N GLY A 11 -0.98 1.04 36.70
CA GLY A 11 -0.07 2.16 36.66
C GLY A 11 0.77 2.07 35.39
N VAL A 12 0.46 2.89 34.39
CA VAL A 12 1.37 3.17 33.28
C VAL A 12 2.37 4.22 33.77
N ALA A 13 3.62 3.79 33.93
CA ALA A 13 4.75 4.69 34.18
C ALA A 13 5.09 5.42 32.87
N ILE A 14 4.57 6.65 32.74
CA ILE A 14 5.00 7.62 31.74
C ILE A 14 6.30 8.25 32.27
N SER A 15 7.46 7.83 31.75
CA SER A 15 8.71 8.55 31.97
C SER A 15 8.80 9.75 31.03
N GLY A 16 8.04 10.80 31.36
CA GLY A 16 8.29 12.15 30.86
C GLY A 16 9.31 12.83 31.77
N HIS A 17 10.52 13.06 31.28
CA HIS A 17 11.46 13.99 31.92
C HIS A 17 11.16 15.41 31.42
N SER A 18 10.16 16.03 32.05
CA SER A 18 10.05 17.49 32.11
C SER A 18 10.53 17.93 33.49
N SER A 19 11.76 18.44 33.56
CA SER A 19 12.34 18.99 34.78
C SER A 19 11.74 20.38 35.05
N LEU A 20 10.60 20.41 35.75
CA LEU A 20 10.06 21.60 36.39
C LEU A 20 10.49 21.56 37.87
N VAL A 21 11.57 22.26 38.20
CA VAL A 21 12.05 22.40 39.58
C VAL A 21 11.29 23.53 40.27
N LEU A 22 10.31 23.17 41.09
CA LEU A 22 9.75 24.04 42.13
C LEU A 22 10.63 23.93 43.38
N ALA A 23 11.41 24.97 43.67
CA ALA A 23 12.17 25.09 44.91
C ALA A 23 11.49 26.04 45.90
N SER A 24 11.40 25.55 47.13
CA SER A 24 10.85 26.16 48.34
C SER A 24 11.49 27.49 48.75
N ILE A 25 10.66 28.36 49.33
CA ILE A 25 11.01 29.64 49.97
C ILE A 25 11.78 29.41 51.29
N PRO A 26 12.85 30.19 51.54
CA PRO A 26 13.14 30.68 52.87
C PRO A 26 13.11 32.22 52.93
N SER A 27 12.45 32.72 53.96
CA SER A 27 12.37 34.12 54.34
C SER A 27 13.68 34.65 54.91
N SER A 28 13.85 35.97 54.76
CA SER A 28 14.76 36.89 55.47
C SER A 28 16.23 36.91 55.03
N ALA A 29 16.54 37.82 54.11
CA ALA A 29 17.79 38.56 54.13
C ALA A 29 17.56 39.96 53.54
N SER A 30 18.20 40.93 54.18
CA SER A 30 18.06 42.38 54.09
C SER A 30 18.15 42.95 52.68
N ILE A 31 17.27 43.93 52.41
CA ILE A 31 17.28 44.78 51.22
C ILE A 31 18.59 45.59 51.19
N ASP A 32 19.39 45.38 50.17
CA ASP A 32 20.43 46.32 49.74
C ASP A 32 20.21 46.59 48.25
N ILE A 33 19.56 47.72 47.95
CA ILE A 33 19.27 48.15 46.58
C ILE A 33 20.57 48.65 45.98
N LYS A 34 21.22 47.82 45.16
CA LYS A 34 22.15 48.27 44.11
C LYS A 34 21.52 47.98 42.76
N SER A 35 20.99 49.03 42.13
CA SER A 35 20.69 49.04 40.70
C SER A 35 21.99 48.84 39.93
N GLN A 36 22.29 47.62 39.49
CA GLN A 36 23.20 47.43 38.37
C GLN A 36 22.43 47.76 37.09
N SER A 37 22.58 49.00 36.61
CA SER A 37 22.29 49.32 35.23
C SER A 37 23.24 48.51 34.35
N SER A 38 22.73 47.51 33.63
CA SER A 38 23.46 46.96 32.48
C SER A 38 23.66 48.11 31.50
N VAL A 39 24.90 48.59 31.36
CA VAL A 39 25.25 49.54 30.30
C VAL A 39 25.02 48.80 28.99
N GLU A 40 23.93 49.11 28.32
CA GLU A 40 23.57 48.55 27.02
C GLU A 40 24.50 49.20 25.97
N HIS A 41 25.38 48.40 25.37
CA HIS A 41 26.38 48.87 24.41
C HIS A 41 25.79 48.96 22.99
N ALA A 42 26.47 49.68 22.09
CA ALA A 42 26.16 49.65 20.66
C ALA A 42 26.16 48.19 20.16
N PRO A 43 25.23 47.84 19.24
CA PRO A 43 25.07 46.47 18.78
C PRO A 43 26.26 46.06 17.92
N THR A 44 26.60 44.77 17.91
CA THR A 44 27.61 44.17 17.01
C THR A 44 26.95 43.21 16.03
N ILE A 45 27.62 42.98 14.89
CA ILE A 45 27.28 41.93 13.93
C ILE A 45 28.37 40.86 14.02
N GLU A 46 27.95 39.60 14.04
CA GLU A 46 28.84 38.45 13.99
C GLU A 46 28.33 37.46 12.93
N GLN A 47 29.24 36.69 12.33
CA GLN A 47 28.91 35.63 11.37
C GLN A 47 28.06 36.11 10.17
N PHE A 48 28.37 37.28 9.62
CA PHE A 48 27.74 37.73 8.37
C PHE A 48 28.17 36.83 7.20
N HIS A 49 27.21 36.14 6.58
CA HIS A 49 27.48 35.21 5.48
C HIS A 49 26.31 35.13 4.50
N VAL A 50 26.58 34.57 3.31
CA VAL A 50 25.55 34.18 2.33
C VAL A 50 24.88 32.91 2.83
N ALA A 51 23.59 32.99 3.15
CA ALA A 51 22.78 31.88 3.62
C ALA A 51 22.21 31.05 2.46
N SER A 52 21.81 31.71 1.36
CA SER A 52 21.39 31.05 0.12
C SER A 52 21.66 31.93 -1.10
N LEU A 53 21.78 31.31 -2.26
CA LEU A 53 22.19 31.98 -3.50
C LEU A 53 21.54 31.29 -4.71
N SER A 54 20.99 32.08 -5.62
CA SER A 54 20.53 31.65 -6.93
C SER A 54 21.21 32.43 -8.06
N ASP A 55 20.73 32.25 -9.28
CA ASP A 55 21.13 33.01 -10.47
C ASP A 55 20.66 34.47 -10.41
N VAL A 56 19.51 34.74 -9.78
CA VAL A 56 18.93 36.09 -9.70
C VAL A 56 18.71 36.61 -8.29
N ALA A 57 19.19 35.92 -7.26
CA ALA A 57 18.92 36.29 -5.88
C ALA A 57 19.95 35.82 -4.86
N VAL A 58 19.95 36.45 -3.69
CA VAL A 58 20.80 36.11 -2.54
C VAL A 58 20.02 36.31 -1.24
N GLN A 59 20.31 35.48 -0.25
CA GLN A 59 19.91 35.68 1.14
C GLN A 59 21.15 35.78 2.01
N PHE A 60 21.15 36.75 2.90
CA PHE A 60 22.17 36.89 3.94
C PHE A 60 21.60 36.52 5.31
N SER A 61 22.48 36.04 6.17
CA SER A 61 22.20 35.81 7.60
C SER A 61 23.37 36.30 8.44
N TRP A 62 23.06 36.73 9.65
CA TRP A 62 24.05 37.16 10.63
C TRP A 62 23.50 36.97 12.05
N ASN A 63 24.38 37.07 13.04
CA ASN A 63 24.01 37.21 14.44
C ASN A 63 24.20 38.66 14.86
N SER A 64 23.45 39.12 15.87
CA SER A 64 23.68 40.44 16.44
C SER A 64 23.39 40.52 17.93
N SER A 65 24.11 41.42 18.61
CA SER A 65 23.90 41.70 20.03
C SER A 65 22.89 42.84 20.24
N GLY A 66 22.29 42.90 21.42
CA GLY A 66 21.36 43.99 21.77
C GLY A 66 19.91 43.73 21.35
N LYS A 67 19.03 44.66 21.69
CA LYS A 67 17.59 44.63 21.38
C LYS A 67 17.21 45.84 20.53
N ASN A 68 16.07 45.76 19.87
CA ASN A 68 15.54 46.83 18.99
C ASN A 68 16.54 47.24 17.89
N ASN A 69 17.26 46.26 17.35
CA ASN A 69 18.23 46.48 16.30
C ASN A 69 17.53 46.82 14.97
N ARG A 70 18.11 47.74 14.22
CA ARG A 70 17.78 48.06 12.83
C ARG A 70 19.04 47.88 11.99
N TYR A 71 18.90 47.24 10.83
CA TYR A 71 20.03 46.96 9.95
C TYR A 71 19.91 47.74 8.66
N GLU A 72 21.00 48.36 8.23
CA GLU A 72 21.17 48.96 6.91
C GLU A 72 21.93 47.94 6.05
N VAL A 73 21.38 47.57 4.90
CA VAL A 73 21.97 46.60 3.95
C VAL A 73 22.17 47.27 2.60
N ASP A 74 23.43 47.34 2.15
CA ASP A 74 23.82 47.81 0.83
C ASP A 74 24.35 46.63 0.00
N ILE A 75 23.85 46.46 -1.23
CA ILE A 75 24.35 45.50 -2.21
C ILE A 75 24.84 46.28 -3.42
N ILE A 76 26.10 46.09 -3.78
CA ILE A 76 26.82 46.93 -4.73
C ILE A 76 27.30 46.09 -5.90
N GLU A 77 26.80 46.40 -7.10
CA GLU A 77 27.36 45.92 -8.36
C GLU A 77 28.44 46.89 -8.84
N ARG A 78 29.57 46.39 -9.36
CA ARG A 78 30.65 47.22 -9.91
C ARG A 78 30.96 46.83 -11.36
N PRO A 79 30.09 47.15 -12.32
CA PRO A 79 30.30 46.73 -13.69
C PRO A 79 31.49 47.47 -14.32
N ALA A 80 32.30 46.76 -15.11
CA ALA A 80 33.49 47.31 -15.74
C ALA A 80 33.13 48.55 -16.60
N ASN A 81 33.88 49.64 -16.41
CA ASN A 81 33.69 50.92 -17.12
C ASN A 81 32.33 51.62 -16.90
N SER A 82 31.67 51.38 -15.76
CA SER A 82 30.41 52.04 -15.39
C SER A 82 30.42 52.50 -13.93
N SER A 83 29.42 53.29 -13.52
CA SER A 83 29.25 53.68 -12.12
C SER A 83 28.69 52.52 -11.29
N PRO A 84 29.08 52.36 -10.02
CA PRO A 84 28.51 51.32 -9.15
C PRO A 84 27.00 51.45 -9.03
N ILE A 85 26.31 50.31 -9.10
CA ILE A 85 24.86 50.23 -8.86
C ILE A 85 24.69 49.81 -7.40
N VAL A 86 24.06 50.65 -6.58
CA VAL A 86 23.88 50.40 -5.15
C VAL A 86 22.40 50.18 -4.85
N TYR A 87 22.08 49.00 -4.31
CA TYR A 87 20.76 48.67 -3.79
C TYR A 87 20.78 48.82 -2.28
N ARG A 88 20.00 49.78 -1.75
CA ARG A 88 19.89 50.03 -0.29
C ARG A 88 18.56 49.56 0.25
N ALA A 89 18.57 48.91 1.40
CA ALA A 89 17.38 48.50 2.11
C ALA A 89 17.62 48.45 3.62
N ASP A 90 16.53 48.51 4.38
CA ASP A 90 16.55 48.27 5.81
C ASP A 90 16.06 46.84 6.11
N ALA A 91 16.63 46.21 7.12
CA ALA A 91 16.11 44.99 7.74
C ALA A 91 15.81 45.23 9.23
N ILE A 92 14.86 44.46 9.75
CA ILE A 92 14.42 44.51 11.17
C ILE A 92 14.76 43.23 11.93
N GLU A 93 15.29 42.22 11.24
CA GLU A 93 15.71 40.93 11.78
C GLU A 93 17.10 40.59 11.24
N SER A 94 17.77 39.60 11.84
CA SER A 94 19.14 39.20 11.48
C SER A 94 19.19 38.28 10.24
N GLY A 95 18.61 38.76 9.14
CA GLY A 95 18.65 38.14 7.82
C GLY A 95 18.13 39.13 6.77
N PHE A 96 18.40 38.89 5.48
CA PHE A 96 17.87 39.74 4.41
C PHE A 96 17.90 39.03 3.07
N TYR A 97 16.77 38.98 2.36
CA TYR A 97 16.70 38.47 0.98
C TYR A 97 16.65 39.61 -0.05
N ARG A 98 17.39 39.42 -1.15
CA ARG A 98 17.38 40.27 -2.33
C ARG A 98 17.21 39.44 -3.59
N GLY A 99 16.13 39.67 -4.32
CA GLY A 99 15.94 39.20 -5.70
C GLY A 99 16.28 40.25 -6.75
N HIS A 100 16.07 39.87 -8.03
CA HIS A 100 16.31 40.70 -9.22
C HIS A 100 17.76 41.12 -9.41
N LEU A 101 18.69 40.22 -9.08
CA LEU A 101 20.10 40.34 -9.43
C LEU A 101 20.38 39.77 -10.82
N THR A 102 21.52 40.12 -11.39
CA THR A 102 21.95 39.63 -12.70
C THR A 102 22.70 38.30 -12.53
N PRO A 103 22.45 37.26 -13.34
CA PRO A 103 23.24 36.02 -13.33
C PRO A 103 24.73 36.23 -13.60
N ASN A 104 25.58 35.32 -13.10
CA ASN A 104 27.04 35.35 -13.27
C ASN A 104 27.71 36.70 -12.94
N THR A 105 27.17 37.44 -11.96
CA THR A 105 27.62 38.81 -11.64
C THR A 105 28.13 38.88 -10.21
N GLU A 106 29.27 39.54 -10.02
CA GLU A 106 29.88 39.76 -8.71
C GLU A 106 29.30 41.00 -8.03
N TYR A 107 29.01 40.86 -6.73
CA TYR A 107 28.46 41.89 -5.87
C TYR A 107 29.25 41.99 -4.57
N GLU A 108 29.28 43.20 -3.99
CA GLU A 108 29.72 43.46 -2.62
C GLU A 108 28.50 43.72 -1.74
N ALA A 109 28.33 42.95 -0.67
CA ALA A 109 27.29 43.16 0.33
C ALA A 109 27.88 43.80 1.58
N ILE A 110 27.21 44.83 2.11
CA ILE A 110 27.61 45.57 3.30
C ILE A 110 26.42 45.61 4.25
N VAL A 111 26.62 45.24 5.52
CA VAL A 111 25.59 45.31 6.56
C VAL A 111 26.10 46.13 7.74
N LYS A 112 25.21 46.91 8.33
CA LYS A 112 25.47 47.74 9.51
C LYS A 112 24.28 47.69 10.45
N VAL A 113 24.50 47.51 11.75
CA VAL A 113 23.44 47.49 12.76
C VAL A 113 23.44 48.76 13.58
N CYS A 114 22.26 49.27 13.91
CA CYS A 114 22.04 50.41 14.78
C CYS A 114 20.93 50.08 15.80
N ASN A 115 21.04 50.58 17.01
CA ASN A 115 19.95 50.63 17.99
C ASN A 115 19.97 51.98 18.73
N ASP A 116 19.16 52.12 19.78
CA ASP A 116 19.05 53.35 20.57
C ASP A 116 20.38 53.82 21.19
N ASN A 117 21.37 52.92 21.33
CA ASN A 117 22.66 53.17 21.96
C ASN A 117 23.81 53.42 20.95
N GLY A 118 23.53 53.35 19.63
CA GLY A 118 24.51 53.66 18.58
C GLY A 118 24.52 52.65 17.43
N CYS A 119 25.49 52.80 16.52
CA CYS A 119 25.68 51.92 15.36
C CYS A 119 27.02 51.17 15.40
N SER A 120 27.06 49.98 14.82
CA SER A 120 28.27 49.18 14.63
C SER A 120 29.17 49.73 13.51
N SER A 121 30.39 49.18 13.42
CA SER A 121 31.13 49.14 12.16
C SER A 121 30.37 48.30 11.12
N SER A 122 30.54 48.62 9.84
CA SER A 122 29.98 47.83 8.75
C SER A 122 30.78 46.54 8.56
N GLU A 123 30.08 45.42 8.41
CA GLU A 123 30.64 44.15 7.93
C GLU A 123 30.40 44.02 6.43
N SER A 124 31.32 43.42 5.68
CA SER A 124 31.16 43.21 4.24
C SER A 124 31.67 41.85 3.77
N LEU A 125 31.09 41.39 2.65
CA LEU A 125 31.51 40.18 1.94
C LEU A 125 31.28 40.35 0.43
N THR A 126 31.94 39.53 -0.38
CA THR A 126 31.68 39.43 -1.81
C THR A 126 31.00 38.12 -2.15
N PHE A 127 30.18 38.14 -3.20
CA PHE A 127 29.53 36.94 -3.73
C PHE A 127 29.28 37.09 -5.24
N THR A 128 29.18 35.97 -5.94
CA THR A 128 28.86 35.92 -7.37
C THR A 128 27.59 35.12 -7.55
N THR A 129 26.58 35.70 -8.21
CA THR A 129 25.34 34.97 -8.55
C THR A 129 25.62 33.80 -9.47
N GLN A 130 24.75 32.79 -9.42
CA GLN A 130 24.92 31.56 -10.19
C GLN A 130 24.63 31.78 -11.69
N ALA A 131 24.95 30.77 -12.50
CA ALA A 131 24.60 30.76 -13.92
C ALA A 131 23.08 30.71 -14.10
N GLU A 132 22.59 31.37 -15.16
CA GLU A 132 21.17 31.47 -15.53
C GLU A 132 20.48 30.10 -15.56
N ARG A 133 19.24 30.06 -15.07
CA ARG A 133 18.42 28.84 -14.96
C ARG A 133 17.05 29.04 -15.57
N TYR A 134 16.43 27.95 -16.00
CA TYR A 134 15.04 27.96 -16.44
C TYR A 134 14.10 27.85 -15.25
N THR A 135 13.01 28.61 -15.28
CA THR A 135 12.00 28.66 -14.22
C THR A 135 10.72 27.96 -14.68
N TYR A 136 10.31 26.91 -13.98
CA TYR A 136 9.13 26.14 -14.37
C TYR A 136 7.81 26.91 -14.15
N ASN A 137 7.65 27.54 -12.97
CA ASN A 137 6.36 28.09 -12.55
C ASN A 137 6.15 29.56 -12.95
N ASP A 138 7.22 30.29 -13.28
CA ASP A 138 7.17 31.76 -13.41
C ASP A 138 6.42 32.26 -14.66
N ALA A 139 6.26 31.39 -15.67
CA ALA A 139 5.45 31.69 -16.85
C ALA A 139 3.94 31.48 -16.62
N ARG A 140 3.52 30.91 -15.48
CA ARG A 140 2.11 30.64 -15.18
C ARG A 140 1.39 31.90 -14.70
N GLN A 141 0.11 31.99 -15.04
CA GLN A 141 -0.75 33.06 -14.55
C GLN A 141 -0.92 32.94 -13.03
N ALA A 142 -0.61 34.03 -12.30
CA ALA A 142 -0.72 34.11 -10.85
C ALA A 142 -2.04 34.74 -10.41
N ASP A 143 -2.95 33.93 -9.86
CA ASP A 143 -4.19 34.39 -9.23
C ASP A 143 -3.94 34.88 -7.80
N ASN A 144 -4.76 35.83 -7.31
CA ASN A 144 -4.67 36.26 -5.91
C ASN A 144 -5.64 35.44 -5.05
N HIS A 145 -5.13 34.74 -4.04
CA HIS A 145 -5.96 34.01 -3.08
C HIS A 145 -6.19 34.77 -1.77
N LEU A 146 -5.37 35.80 -1.48
CA LEU A 146 -5.40 36.51 -0.20
C LEU A 146 -6.37 37.69 -0.21
N SER A 147 -6.94 37.97 0.95
CA SER A 147 -7.63 39.21 1.27
C SER A 147 -6.70 40.15 2.03
N GLY A 148 -6.63 41.43 1.66
CA GLY A 148 -5.74 42.41 2.29
C GLY A 148 -4.92 43.23 1.29
N ASN A 149 -3.88 43.90 1.76
CA ASN A 149 -2.97 44.70 0.94
C ASN A 149 -1.70 43.93 0.50
N LEU A 150 -1.51 42.70 0.98
CA LEU A 150 -0.61 41.71 0.40
C LEU A 150 -1.40 40.81 -0.55
N ALA A 151 -1.13 40.89 -1.85
CA ALA A 151 -1.71 39.98 -2.84
C ALA A 151 -0.68 38.91 -3.23
N ALA A 152 -1.08 37.64 -3.19
CA ALA A 152 -0.21 36.51 -3.53
C ALA A 152 -1.00 35.34 -4.12
N HIS A 153 -0.32 34.60 -5.00
CA HIS A 153 -0.75 33.27 -5.40
C HIS A 153 -0.28 32.25 -4.36
N ILE A 154 -1.12 31.26 -4.08
CA ILE A 154 -0.91 30.25 -3.05
C ILE A 154 -1.09 28.88 -3.70
N ASN A 155 -0.08 28.02 -3.60
CA ASN A 155 -0.19 26.60 -3.89
C ASN A 155 0.21 25.78 -2.65
N LEU A 156 -0.30 24.56 -2.55
CA LEU A 156 0.03 23.62 -1.48
C LEU A 156 0.48 22.30 -2.09
N ALA A 157 1.77 21.99 -1.98
CA ALA A 157 2.31 20.76 -2.54
C ALA A 157 2.19 19.60 -1.53
N GLN A 158 1.28 18.67 -1.80
CA GLN A 158 1.18 17.38 -1.10
C GLN A 158 1.56 16.23 -2.02
N THR A 159 0.83 16.09 -3.13
CA THR A 159 1.21 15.22 -4.26
C THR A 159 1.64 16.03 -5.48
N HIS A 160 1.06 17.23 -5.65
CA HIS A 160 1.30 18.12 -6.79
C HIS A 160 1.40 19.58 -6.33
N THR A 161 2.31 20.33 -6.95
CA THR A 161 2.50 21.79 -6.77
C THR A 161 1.44 22.64 -7.46
N SER A 162 0.57 22.05 -8.28
CA SER A 162 -0.52 22.75 -8.96
C SER A 162 -1.79 22.91 -8.12
N VAL A 163 -1.83 22.31 -6.93
CA VAL A 163 -3.00 22.35 -6.02
C VAL A 163 -3.09 23.72 -5.33
N THR A 164 -4.28 24.28 -5.30
CA THR A 164 -4.61 25.56 -4.65
C THR A 164 -5.47 25.34 -3.39
N PRO A 165 -5.73 26.37 -2.57
CA PRO A 165 -6.62 26.23 -1.40
C PRO A 165 -8.06 25.81 -1.77
N ASP A 166 -8.59 26.34 -2.86
CA ASP A 166 -9.91 26.08 -3.42
C ASP A 166 -9.86 25.97 -4.96
N GLY A 167 -10.99 25.72 -5.62
CA GLY A 167 -11.10 25.69 -7.09
C GLY A 167 -10.49 24.45 -7.78
N ASN A 168 -9.94 23.50 -7.01
CA ASN A 168 -9.29 22.30 -7.54
C ASN A 168 -10.24 21.40 -8.34
N GLU A 169 -11.52 21.34 -7.97
CA GLU A 169 -12.51 20.51 -8.68
C GLU A 169 -12.65 20.93 -10.15
N ASP A 170 -12.89 22.23 -10.38
CA ASP A 170 -13.06 22.81 -11.72
C ASP A 170 -11.79 22.69 -12.58
N GLN A 171 -10.63 22.66 -11.93
CA GLN A 171 -9.33 22.52 -12.60
C GLN A 171 -8.89 21.05 -12.75
N ALA A 172 -9.72 20.08 -12.36
CA ALA A 172 -9.35 18.66 -12.34
C ALA A 172 -8.04 18.39 -11.59
N ARG A 173 -7.90 18.99 -10.40
CA ARG A 173 -6.79 18.80 -9.45
C ARG A 173 -7.30 18.09 -8.19
N PRO A 174 -6.45 17.34 -7.46
CA PRO A 174 -6.87 16.78 -6.18
C PRO A 174 -7.20 17.91 -5.19
N PHE A 175 -8.15 17.64 -4.30
CA PHE A 175 -8.39 18.47 -3.12
C PHE A 175 -7.21 18.38 -2.15
N LEU A 176 -7.15 19.30 -1.19
CA LEU A 176 -6.20 19.18 -0.08
C LEU A 176 -6.51 17.88 0.69
N ILE A 177 -5.49 17.08 0.94
CA ILE A 177 -5.60 15.84 1.71
C ILE A 177 -5.54 16.23 3.19
N ALA A 178 -6.59 15.95 3.95
CA ALA A 178 -6.58 16.22 5.37
C ALA A 178 -5.49 15.41 6.08
N GLU A 179 -4.88 16.02 7.10
CA GLU A 179 -3.87 15.39 7.96
C GLU A 179 -2.62 14.93 7.22
N ARG A 180 -2.26 15.62 6.14
CA ARG A 180 -1.02 15.39 5.39
C ARG A 180 -0.21 16.66 5.27
N THR A 181 1.07 16.60 5.65
CA THR A 181 2.03 17.71 5.53
C THR A 181 2.02 18.26 4.11
N ALA A 182 2.00 19.59 3.98
CA ALA A 182 2.04 20.28 2.71
C ALA A 182 3.20 21.27 2.67
N LEU A 183 3.86 21.41 1.52
CA LEU A 183 4.72 22.56 1.27
C LEU A 183 3.86 23.74 0.80
N LEU A 184 3.79 24.80 1.60
CA LEU A 184 3.16 26.05 1.18
C LEU A 184 4.10 26.77 0.20
N LEU A 185 3.57 27.11 -0.97
CA LEU A 185 4.22 27.88 -2.01
C LEU A 185 3.49 29.22 -2.14
N VAL A 186 4.20 30.32 -1.92
CA VAL A 186 3.64 31.66 -1.94
C VAL A 186 4.37 32.51 -2.96
N THR A 187 3.66 32.99 -3.97
CA THR A 187 4.22 33.89 -4.98
C THR A 187 3.55 35.26 -4.85
N PRO A 188 4.18 36.22 -4.13
CA PRO A 188 3.64 37.57 -4.00
C PRO A 188 3.58 38.27 -5.36
N LYS A 189 2.48 38.99 -5.64
CA LYS A 189 2.36 39.81 -6.86
C LYS A 189 3.40 40.94 -6.92
N ALA A 190 3.86 41.38 -5.76
CA ALA A 190 4.91 42.38 -5.65
C ALA A 190 6.24 41.69 -5.34
N TYR A 191 7.07 41.54 -6.38
CA TYR A 191 8.33 40.79 -6.33
C TYR A 191 9.47 41.41 -5.50
N TRP A 192 9.21 42.50 -4.78
CA TRP A 192 10.21 43.24 -3.99
C TRP A 192 10.26 42.84 -2.51
N THR A 193 9.55 41.79 -2.10
CA THR A 193 9.52 41.28 -0.73
C THR A 193 10.90 40.83 -0.27
N ASN A 194 11.40 41.34 0.87
CA ASN A 194 12.69 40.95 1.45
C ASN A 194 12.53 39.95 2.59
N HIS A 195 11.40 39.97 3.28
CA HIS A 195 11.03 39.00 4.30
C HIS A 195 9.53 38.71 4.19
N LEU A 196 9.17 37.46 4.36
CA LEU A 196 7.78 37.01 4.41
C LEU A 196 7.61 36.12 5.64
N TRP A 197 6.66 36.47 6.50
CA TRP A 197 6.30 35.68 7.67
C TRP A 197 4.93 35.07 7.47
N LEU A 198 4.80 33.81 7.86
CA LEU A 198 3.54 33.07 7.92
C LEU A 198 3.12 32.92 9.37
N GLU A 199 1.86 33.20 9.65
CA GLU A 199 1.15 32.72 10.83
C GLU A 199 0.12 31.67 10.38
N VAL A 200 0.18 30.49 10.97
CA VAL A 200 -0.81 29.43 10.81
C VAL A 200 -1.77 29.52 11.98
N LEU A 201 -3.06 29.59 11.69
CA LEU A 201 -4.10 29.63 12.69
C LEU A 201 -4.97 28.37 12.59
N GLN A 202 -5.34 27.80 13.72
CA GLN A 202 -6.31 26.72 13.83
C GLN A 202 -7.47 27.22 14.69
N ASP A 203 -8.68 27.21 14.14
CA ASP A 203 -9.91 27.69 14.80
C ASP A 203 -9.74 29.13 15.34
N GLY A 204 -9.05 29.97 14.57
CA GLY A 204 -8.75 31.37 14.90
C GLY A 204 -7.59 31.60 15.87
N VAL A 205 -6.93 30.55 16.37
CA VAL A 205 -5.77 30.66 17.29
C VAL A 205 -4.48 30.48 16.52
N VAL A 206 -3.52 31.41 16.66
CA VAL A 206 -2.18 31.26 16.08
C VAL A 206 -1.48 30.07 16.75
N VAL A 207 -1.27 29.01 15.98
CA VAL A 207 -0.59 27.79 16.43
C VAL A 207 0.89 27.77 16.03
N GLU A 208 1.24 28.52 14.99
CA GLU A 208 2.61 28.59 14.49
C GLU A 208 2.90 29.95 13.84
N ARG A 209 4.11 30.47 14.02
CA ARG A 209 4.63 31.64 13.28
C ARG A 209 6.04 31.34 12.78
N VAL A 210 6.25 31.46 11.47
CA VAL A 210 7.48 31.05 10.79
C VAL A 210 7.94 32.13 9.80
N ALA A 211 9.25 32.39 9.75
CA ALA A 211 9.87 33.13 8.65
C ALA A 211 10.01 32.19 7.45
N MET A 212 9.38 32.52 6.33
CA MET A 212 9.37 31.67 5.15
C MET A 212 10.73 31.64 4.46
N ASN A 213 11.06 30.51 3.84
CA ASN A 213 12.25 30.40 3.01
C ASN A 213 12.08 31.26 1.75
N PRO A 214 13.05 32.14 1.43
CA PRO A 214 12.99 32.93 0.21
C PRO A 214 13.19 32.08 -1.05
N PRO A 215 12.90 32.63 -2.24
CA PRO A 215 13.11 31.94 -3.51
C PRO A 215 14.54 31.40 -3.72
N SER A 216 15.58 32.07 -3.21
CA SER A 216 16.96 31.58 -3.30
C SER A 216 17.26 30.36 -2.42
N ALA A 217 16.40 30.08 -1.43
CA ALA A 217 16.47 28.95 -0.50
C ALA A 217 15.37 27.91 -0.76
N GLN A 218 14.73 27.98 -1.94
CA GLN A 218 13.69 27.03 -2.32
C GLN A 218 14.26 25.59 -2.42
N PRO A 219 13.48 24.55 -2.06
CA PRO A 219 13.88 23.16 -2.29
C PRO A 219 14.34 22.91 -3.73
N GLU A 220 15.40 22.13 -3.92
CA GLU A 220 15.88 21.80 -5.27
C GLU A 220 14.95 20.80 -5.97
N THR A 221 15.22 20.62 -7.26
CA THR A 221 14.52 19.65 -8.11
C THR A 221 15.22 18.29 -8.06
N ASP A 222 14.52 17.24 -8.46
CA ASP A 222 15.10 15.90 -8.62
C ASP A 222 15.83 15.70 -9.95
N GLN A 223 16.14 16.78 -10.68
CA GLN A 223 16.88 16.73 -11.93
C GLN A 223 18.27 16.12 -11.72
N ARG A 224 18.62 15.16 -12.57
CA ARG A 224 19.97 14.60 -12.65
C ARG A 224 20.88 15.50 -13.50
N ASP A 225 22.15 15.60 -13.13
CA ASP A 225 23.14 16.26 -13.97
C ASP A 225 23.51 15.36 -15.16
N HIS A 226 23.11 15.82 -16.34
CA HIS A 226 23.43 15.22 -17.64
C HIS A 226 24.09 16.24 -18.58
N GLY A 227 24.69 17.30 -18.04
CA GLY A 227 25.25 18.41 -18.83
C GLY A 227 24.18 19.24 -19.55
N ARG A 228 22.95 19.24 -19.01
CA ARG A 228 21.80 19.99 -19.55
C ARG A 228 21.45 21.14 -18.61
N GLU A 229 20.67 22.08 -19.11
CA GLU A 229 20.31 23.31 -18.42
C GLU A 229 19.51 23.02 -17.13
N THR A 230 19.86 23.70 -16.04
CA THR A 230 19.18 23.52 -14.76
C THR A 230 17.80 24.16 -14.80
N VAL A 231 16.79 23.41 -14.37
CA VAL A 231 15.43 23.91 -14.16
C VAL A 231 15.19 24.03 -12.65
N VAL A 232 14.70 25.19 -12.21
CA VAL A 232 14.22 25.44 -10.84
C VAL A 232 12.71 25.63 -10.85
N PHE A 233 12.06 25.46 -9.70
CA PHE A 233 10.61 25.62 -9.65
C PHE A 233 10.19 27.08 -9.88
N SER A 234 10.79 28.06 -9.18
CA SER A 234 10.44 29.48 -9.34
C SER A 234 11.51 30.43 -8.79
N ASN A 235 11.71 31.58 -9.45
CA ASN A 235 12.53 32.68 -8.92
C ASN A 235 11.74 33.63 -7.99
N HIS A 236 10.45 33.36 -7.76
CA HIS A 236 9.54 34.27 -7.05
C HIS A 236 8.76 33.61 -5.91
N SER A 237 8.78 32.28 -5.81
CA SER A 237 7.97 31.54 -4.83
C SER A 237 8.72 31.31 -3.51
N TRP A 238 8.15 31.84 -2.43
CA TRP A 238 8.55 31.58 -1.05
C TRP A 238 7.98 30.25 -0.58
N THR A 239 8.70 29.56 0.30
CA THR A 239 8.31 28.22 0.74
C THR A 239 8.34 28.05 2.26
N THR A 240 7.41 27.27 2.79
CA THR A 240 7.48 26.75 4.16
C THR A 240 6.62 25.49 4.29
N PRO A 241 7.06 24.45 4.99
CA PRO A 241 6.18 23.32 5.29
C PRO A 241 5.08 23.76 6.27
N ILE A 242 3.89 23.17 6.13
CA ILE A 242 2.81 23.20 7.12
C ILE A 242 2.65 21.78 7.65
N SER A 243 2.75 21.61 8.97
CA SER A 243 2.61 20.31 9.62
C SER A 243 1.25 19.68 9.33
N TRP A 244 1.24 18.35 9.16
CA TRP A 244 0.05 17.54 8.95
C TRP A 244 -1.07 17.84 9.97
N GLN A 245 -0.70 18.09 11.23
CA GLN A 245 -1.65 18.31 12.33
C GLN A 245 -2.52 19.57 12.17
N TRP A 246 -2.06 20.52 11.35
CA TRP A 246 -2.74 21.77 11.01
C TRP A 246 -3.43 21.70 9.64
N MET A 247 -3.05 20.76 8.77
CA MET A 247 -3.64 20.58 7.44
C MET A 247 -5.01 19.90 7.51
N LYS A 248 -5.99 20.58 8.14
CA LYS A 248 -7.35 20.09 8.33
C LYS A 248 -8.35 21.26 8.42
N PRO A 249 -9.66 21.01 8.36
CA PRO A 249 -10.69 22.03 8.54
C PRO A 249 -10.47 22.89 9.79
N GLY A 250 -10.75 24.20 9.68
CA GLY A 250 -10.44 25.21 10.71
C GLY A 250 -9.07 25.89 10.56
N ILE A 251 -8.24 25.47 9.60
CA ILE A 251 -6.99 26.16 9.28
C ILE A 251 -7.24 27.50 8.59
N SER A 252 -6.52 28.55 8.97
CA SER A 252 -6.40 29.79 8.19
C SER A 252 -4.95 30.27 8.19
N LEU A 253 -4.58 31.09 7.20
CA LEU A 253 -3.21 31.60 7.05
C LEU A 253 -3.21 33.13 7.06
N ARG A 254 -2.27 33.71 7.79
CA ARG A 254 -1.98 35.15 7.74
C ARG A 254 -0.54 35.36 7.34
N LEU A 255 -0.34 36.09 6.25
CA LEU A 255 0.96 36.45 5.73
C LEU A 255 1.24 37.92 5.98
N SER A 256 2.48 38.21 6.38
CA SER A 256 2.97 39.58 6.54
C SER A 256 4.37 39.73 5.98
N ASP A 257 4.73 40.93 5.55
CA ASP A 257 6.06 41.21 5.03
C ASP A 257 6.72 42.46 5.63
N ASN A 258 7.99 42.67 5.26
CA ASN A 258 8.80 43.77 5.77
C ASN A 258 8.31 45.17 5.32
N PHE A 259 7.29 45.25 4.46
CA PHE A 259 6.63 46.49 4.05
C PHE A 259 5.32 46.72 4.81
N ASN A 260 5.04 45.95 5.87
CA ASN A 260 3.81 45.96 6.65
C ASN A 260 2.56 45.66 5.81
N ARG A 261 2.70 44.92 4.71
CA ARG A 261 1.54 44.37 4.00
C ARG A 261 1.10 43.10 4.69
N VAL A 262 -0.21 42.89 4.73
CA VAL A 262 -0.87 41.74 5.35
C VAL A 262 -1.86 41.15 4.36
N GLY A 263 -1.88 39.82 4.28
CA GLY A 263 -2.82 39.07 3.48
C GLY A 263 -3.33 37.87 4.26
N GLU A 264 -4.63 37.68 4.29
CA GLU A 264 -5.29 36.60 5.02
C GLU A 264 -6.03 35.66 4.05
N LEU A 265 -5.89 34.37 4.31
CA LEU A 265 -6.66 33.29 3.69
C LEU A 265 -7.49 32.63 4.78
N SER A 266 -8.80 32.88 4.74
CA SER A 266 -9.75 32.41 5.74
C SER A 266 -10.04 30.91 5.64
N GLU A 267 -10.55 30.32 6.72
CA GLU A 267 -10.77 28.87 6.84
C GLU A 267 -11.76 28.30 5.83
N ASP A 268 -12.77 29.08 5.43
CA ASP A 268 -13.79 28.71 4.44
C ASP A 268 -13.25 28.63 3.00
N ARG A 269 -12.00 29.06 2.78
CA ARG A 269 -11.31 29.00 1.49
C ARG A 269 -10.43 27.77 1.32
N PHE A 270 -10.39 26.89 2.32
CA PHE A 270 -9.70 25.60 2.22
C PHE A 270 -10.71 24.49 1.98
N ILE A 271 -10.62 23.83 0.82
CA ILE A 271 -11.46 22.68 0.48
C ILE A 271 -10.64 21.39 0.58
N PHE A 272 -10.99 20.58 1.57
CA PHE A 272 -10.36 19.31 1.87
C PHE A 272 -11.13 18.12 1.29
N GLY A 273 -10.39 17.14 0.79
CA GLY A 273 -10.79 15.74 0.86
C GLY A 273 -10.45 15.17 2.26
N GLY A 274 -10.96 13.99 2.57
CA GLY A 274 -10.64 13.33 3.84
C GLY A 274 -9.16 12.94 3.96
N ALA A 275 -8.88 12.22 5.04
CA ALA A 275 -7.60 11.64 5.37
C ALA A 275 -7.61 10.11 5.10
N PRO A 276 -7.71 9.65 3.84
CA PRO A 276 -7.84 8.23 3.58
C PRO A 276 -6.57 7.47 3.96
N GLU A 277 -6.79 6.28 4.51
CA GLU A 277 -5.73 5.31 4.80
C GLU A 277 -5.66 4.29 3.66
N LEU A 278 -4.46 3.79 3.34
CA LEU A 278 -4.26 2.71 2.38
C LEU A 278 -3.37 1.63 2.98
N VAL A 279 -3.85 0.38 2.99
CA VAL A 279 -3.08 -0.81 3.37
C VAL A 279 -2.69 -1.57 2.11
N ILE A 280 -1.39 -1.84 1.95
CA ILE A 280 -0.86 -2.71 0.91
C ILE A 280 -0.08 -3.86 1.56
N GLN A 281 -0.58 -5.08 1.38
CA GLN A 281 0.07 -6.32 1.81
C GLN A 281 0.97 -6.84 0.70
N ASN A 282 2.18 -7.31 1.04
CA ASN A 282 3.14 -7.82 0.06
C ASN A 282 3.47 -9.29 0.36
N ILE A 283 3.38 -10.16 -0.66
CA ILE A 283 3.70 -11.59 -0.52
C ILE A 283 4.42 -12.15 -1.75
N ASP A 284 5.45 -12.98 -1.56
CA ASP A 284 6.11 -13.73 -2.64
C ASP A 284 5.63 -15.19 -2.66
N ILE A 285 5.15 -15.66 -3.81
CA ILE A 285 4.46 -16.95 -3.95
C ILE A 285 5.18 -17.84 -4.95
N GLY A 286 5.50 -19.07 -4.52
CA GLY A 286 6.01 -20.14 -5.37
C GLY A 286 5.03 -21.32 -5.42
N MET A 287 4.51 -21.63 -6.60
CA MET A 287 3.52 -22.70 -6.82
C MET A 287 4.18 -23.90 -7.51
N LEU A 288 4.37 -24.99 -6.77
CA LEU A 288 5.13 -26.19 -7.17
C LEU A 288 6.63 -25.90 -7.42
N THR A 289 7.12 -24.76 -6.92
CA THR A 289 8.50 -24.29 -6.99
C THR A 289 8.70 -23.30 -5.84
N GLU A 290 9.94 -23.06 -5.40
CA GLU A 290 10.25 -22.04 -4.39
C GLU A 290 9.71 -20.65 -4.82
N PRO A 291 9.51 -19.68 -3.90
CA PRO A 291 9.27 -18.29 -4.27
C PRO A 291 10.42 -17.71 -5.11
N ARG A 292 10.18 -16.58 -5.80
CA ARG A 292 11.16 -16.04 -6.77
C ARG A 292 12.33 -15.33 -6.09
N ASP A 293 12.14 -14.81 -4.87
CA ASP A 293 13.12 -14.03 -4.11
C ASP A 293 13.64 -12.82 -4.92
N GLN A 294 12.70 -12.14 -5.58
CA GLN A 294 12.95 -10.95 -6.41
C GLN A 294 11.84 -9.94 -6.17
N TYR A 295 11.67 -9.51 -4.92
CA TYR A 295 10.60 -8.59 -4.50
C TYR A 295 11.20 -7.39 -3.76
N ARG A 296 11.75 -6.45 -4.52
CA ARG A 296 12.39 -5.25 -3.97
C ARG A 296 11.52 -4.45 -2.99
N MET A 297 10.21 -4.34 -3.18
CA MET A 297 9.34 -3.67 -2.19
C MET A 297 9.43 -4.33 -0.80
N ILE A 298 9.50 -5.65 -0.70
CA ILE A 298 9.69 -6.35 0.57
C ILE A 298 11.11 -6.07 1.11
N GLU A 299 12.12 -6.25 0.26
CA GLU A 299 13.53 -6.10 0.64
C GLU A 299 13.90 -4.67 1.10
N GLU A 300 13.26 -3.66 0.52
CA GLU A 300 13.62 -2.24 0.66
C GLU A 300 12.41 -1.37 1.06
N MET A 301 11.47 -1.95 1.82
CA MET A 301 10.21 -1.32 2.18
C MET A 301 10.38 0.05 2.85
N HIS A 302 11.39 0.18 3.72
CA HIS A 302 11.75 1.42 4.41
C HIS A 302 12.10 2.56 3.45
N GLN A 303 12.60 2.27 2.24
CA GLN A 303 12.93 3.27 1.22
C GLN A 303 11.80 3.45 0.21
N LEU A 304 11.14 2.37 -0.19
CA LEU A 304 10.17 2.40 -1.28
C LEU A 304 8.76 2.84 -0.84
N ALA A 305 8.35 2.52 0.39
CA ALA A 305 7.07 2.99 0.92
C ALA A 305 6.97 4.53 1.00
N PRO A 306 7.94 5.28 1.57
CA PRO A 306 7.85 6.73 1.63
C PRO A 306 7.88 7.40 0.24
N ASP A 307 8.61 6.86 -0.73
CA ASP A 307 8.59 7.36 -2.11
C ASP A 307 7.22 7.13 -2.76
N TYR A 308 6.65 5.92 -2.66
CA TYR A 308 5.32 5.64 -3.21
C TYR A 308 4.23 6.51 -2.55
N PHE A 309 4.33 6.76 -1.25
CA PHE A 309 3.44 7.67 -0.52
C PHE A 309 3.39 9.07 -1.14
N GLN A 310 4.48 9.54 -1.76
CA GLN A 310 4.51 10.83 -2.45
C GLN A 310 3.62 10.86 -3.71
N LYS A 311 3.30 9.70 -4.30
CA LYS A 311 2.58 9.61 -5.59
C LYS A 311 1.07 9.43 -5.45
N ILE A 312 0.60 9.04 -4.27
CA ILE A 312 -0.80 8.71 -4.02
C ILE A 312 -1.46 9.74 -3.10
N PRO A 313 -2.77 10.01 -3.22
CA PRO A 313 -3.48 10.97 -2.39
C PRO A 313 -4.00 10.35 -1.08
N ALA A 314 -3.14 9.65 -0.35
CA ALA A 314 -3.41 9.08 0.97
C ALA A 314 -2.90 9.98 2.10
N SER A 315 -3.52 9.95 3.27
CA SER A 315 -2.99 10.60 4.48
C SER A 315 -2.08 9.68 5.28
N LYS A 316 -2.39 8.37 5.26
CA LYS A 316 -1.59 7.31 5.86
C LYS A 316 -1.44 6.13 4.91
N LEU A 317 -0.22 5.62 4.75
CA LEU A 317 0.11 4.42 4.00
C LEU A 317 0.68 3.38 4.95
N ILE A 318 0.13 2.17 4.93
CA ILE A 318 0.64 1.01 5.63
C ILE A 318 1.14 0.04 4.57
N MET A 319 2.46 -0.16 4.54
CA MET A 319 3.09 -1.20 3.74
C MET A 319 3.42 -2.36 4.67
N ALA A 320 2.82 -3.52 4.41
CA ALA A 320 2.93 -4.69 5.26
C ALA A 320 3.52 -5.88 4.49
N ASP A 321 4.13 -6.79 5.24
CA ASP A 321 4.88 -7.91 4.72
C ASP A 321 4.24 -9.24 5.16
N TYR A 322 4.27 -10.22 4.28
CA TYR A 322 3.90 -11.60 4.55
C TYR A 322 5.09 -12.51 4.31
N THR A 323 5.21 -13.55 5.14
CA THR A 323 6.22 -14.59 4.92
C THR A 323 6.07 -15.20 3.51
N PRO A 324 7.18 -15.46 2.79
CA PRO A 324 7.12 -16.12 1.49
C PRO A 324 6.36 -17.44 1.55
N LEU A 325 5.54 -17.71 0.54
CA LEU A 325 4.66 -18.88 0.48
C LEU A 325 5.15 -19.87 -0.57
N HIS A 326 5.73 -20.99 -0.11
CA HIS A 326 6.11 -22.11 -0.97
C HIS A 326 5.03 -23.21 -0.91
N LEU A 327 4.41 -23.48 -2.05
CA LEU A 327 3.36 -24.48 -2.20
C LEU A 327 3.89 -25.70 -2.94
N THR A 328 4.27 -26.75 -2.22
CA THR A 328 4.72 -28.03 -2.81
C THR A 328 3.57 -28.90 -3.32
N LYS A 329 2.35 -28.63 -2.87
CA LYS A 329 1.09 -29.24 -3.31
C LYS A 329 0.04 -28.15 -3.53
N VAL A 330 -0.67 -28.22 -4.64
CA VAL A 330 -1.74 -27.28 -5.00
C VAL A 330 -3.02 -28.05 -5.29
N THR A 331 -4.08 -27.78 -4.54
CA THR A 331 -5.44 -28.27 -4.81
C THR A 331 -6.28 -27.14 -5.39
N LEU A 332 -6.81 -27.31 -6.60
CA LEU A 332 -7.67 -26.31 -7.23
C LEU A 332 -9.14 -26.48 -6.79
N PRO A 333 -9.97 -25.42 -6.85
CA PRO A 333 -11.38 -25.51 -6.50
C PRO A 333 -12.19 -26.49 -7.37
N ASN A 334 -11.71 -26.85 -8.56
CA ASN A 334 -12.33 -27.88 -9.40
C ASN A 334 -11.98 -29.33 -8.98
N GLY A 335 -11.25 -29.51 -7.86
CA GLY A 335 -10.87 -30.82 -7.31
C GLY A 335 -9.55 -31.38 -7.85
N LYS A 336 -8.87 -30.66 -8.76
CA LYS A 336 -7.59 -31.10 -9.30
C LYS A 336 -6.45 -30.87 -8.31
N VAL A 337 -5.56 -31.85 -8.20
CA VAL A 337 -4.40 -31.79 -7.29
C VAL A 337 -3.11 -31.90 -8.09
N TYR A 338 -2.20 -30.96 -7.88
CA TYR A 338 -0.87 -30.95 -8.47
C TYR A 338 0.22 -31.06 -7.40
N THR A 339 1.25 -31.84 -7.68
CA THR A 339 2.45 -32.00 -6.84
C THR A 339 3.76 -31.80 -7.60
N GLU A 340 3.71 -31.69 -8.93
CA GLU A 340 4.90 -31.54 -9.78
C GLU A 340 4.75 -30.38 -10.76
N ARG A 341 3.67 -30.39 -11.55
CA ARG A 341 3.33 -29.32 -12.51
C ARG A 341 1.82 -29.25 -12.74
N SER A 342 1.36 -28.09 -13.18
CA SER A 342 0.01 -27.91 -13.73
C SER A 342 -0.13 -28.58 -15.12
N ASP A 343 -1.33 -29.06 -15.45
CA ASP A 343 -1.64 -29.50 -16.82
C ASP A 343 -2.10 -28.34 -17.72
N ASP A 344 -2.06 -27.09 -17.24
CA ASP A 344 -2.30 -25.90 -18.05
C ASP A 344 -0.99 -25.31 -18.61
N GLU A 345 -1.10 -24.42 -19.59
CA GLU A 345 0.00 -23.57 -20.04
C GLU A 345 0.04 -22.27 -19.23
N GLY A 346 1.18 -21.97 -18.62
CA GLY A 346 1.37 -20.71 -17.90
C GLY A 346 1.74 -19.56 -18.83
N GLY A 347 1.38 -18.34 -18.45
CA GLY A 347 1.88 -17.13 -19.10
C GLY A 347 2.01 -15.97 -18.11
N VAL A 348 2.52 -14.83 -18.58
CA VAL A 348 2.56 -13.61 -17.75
C VAL A 348 1.15 -13.20 -17.29
N TYR A 349 0.14 -13.41 -18.15
CA TYR A 349 -1.28 -13.13 -17.90
C TYR A 349 -2.17 -14.36 -17.71
N GLY A 350 -1.64 -15.59 -17.84
CA GLY A 350 -2.44 -16.82 -17.90
C GLY A 350 -1.92 -17.96 -17.02
N GLY A 351 -2.74 -19.00 -16.86
CA GLY A 351 -2.45 -20.20 -16.07
C GLY A 351 -3.46 -20.43 -14.95
N ASP A 352 -3.93 -21.66 -14.81
CA ASP A 352 -4.91 -22.07 -13.78
C ASP A 352 -4.48 -21.74 -12.35
N MET A 353 -3.24 -22.03 -11.95
CA MET A 353 -2.74 -21.72 -10.60
C MET A 353 -2.60 -20.21 -10.36
N ARG A 354 -2.30 -19.41 -11.39
CA ARG A 354 -2.23 -17.94 -11.28
C ARG A 354 -3.58 -17.38 -10.86
N GLU A 355 -4.65 -17.82 -11.53
CA GLU A 355 -6.01 -17.35 -11.28
C GLU A 355 -6.61 -17.93 -9.99
N ALA A 356 -6.49 -19.24 -9.79
CA ALA A 356 -7.11 -19.94 -8.66
C ALA A 356 -6.36 -19.71 -7.35
N ILE A 357 -5.03 -19.72 -7.38
CA ILE A 357 -4.20 -19.72 -6.17
C ILE A 357 -3.66 -18.33 -5.90
N GLY A 358 -2.85 -17.77 -6.79
CA GLY A 358 -2.24 -16.46 -6.55
C GLY A 358 -3.26 -15.34 -6.34
N LYS A 359 -4.31 -15.31 -7.19
CA LYS A 359 -5.34 -14.28 -7.16
C LYS A 359 -6.52 -14.63 -6.24
N ALA A 360 -7.23 -15.73 -6.52
CA ALA A 360 -8.44 -16.07 -5.77
C ALA A 360 -8.14 -16.55 -4.34
N LEU A 361 -7.31 -17.56 -4.14
CA LEU A 361 -7.01 -18.07 -2.79
C LEU A 361 -6.20 -17.08 -1.96
N VAL A 362 -5.03 -16.67 -2.45
CA VAL A 362 -4.04 -15.91 -1.65
C VAL A 362 -4.43 -14.44 -1.55
N SER A 363 -4.43 -13.70 -2.66
CA SER A 363 -4.63 -12.24 -2.58
C SER A 363 -6.04 -11.84 -2.11
N THR A 364 -7.06 -12.46 -2.69
CA THR A 364 -8.44 -12.19 -2.29
C THR A 364 -8.72 -12.78 -0.91
N GLY A 365 -8.12 -13.92 -0.55
CA GLY A 365 -8.24 -14.48 0.79
C GLY A 365 -7.63 -13.58 1.87
N ILE A 366 -6.42 -13.06 1.67
CA ILE A 366 -5.80 -12.09 2.58
C ILE A 366 -6.69 -10.86 2.75
N ASN A 367 -7.22 -10.29 1.66
CA ASN A 367 -8.15 -9.17 1.76
C ASN A 367 -9.42 -9.53 2.55
N ASN A 368 -10.05 -10.68 2.23
CA ASN A 368 -11.29 -11.13 2.87
C ASN A 368 -11.10 -11.43 4.36
N ALA A 369 -9.97 -12.02 4.75
CA ALA A 369 -9.61 -12.24 6.14
C ALA A 369 -9.51 -10.91 6.91
N ASN A 370 -8.95 -9.87 6.27
CA ASN A 370 -8.90 -8.52 6.82
C ASN A 370 -10.24 -7.76 6.78
N PHE A 371 -11.28 -8.35 6.20
CA PHE A 371 -12.65 -7.86 6.17
C PHE A 371 -13.60 -8.73 7.01
N GLY A 372 -13.10 -9.75 7.73
CA GLY A 372 -13.92 -10.63 8.56
C GLY A 372 -14.79 -11.62 7.78
N ILE A 373 -14.51 -11.84 6.49
CA ILE A 373 -15.27 -12.78 5.64
C ILE A 373 -14.55 -14.12 5.71
N VAL A 374 -15.18 -15.13 6.29
CA VAL A 374 -14.51 -16.42 6.58
C VAL A 374 -14.42 -17.37 5.40
N ASP A 375 -15.38 -17.35 4.48
CA ASP A 375 -15.38 -18.23 3.31
C ASP A 375 -16.16 -17.65 2.11
N THR A 376 -15.83 -18.16 0.92
CA THR A 376 -16.49 -17.82 -0.35
C THR A 376 -16.33 -18.96 -1.37
N ALA A 377 -16.93 -18.85 -2.56
CA ALA A 377 -16.67 -19.78 -3.67
C ALA A 377 -15.17 -19.79 -4.04
N GLY A 378 -14.61 -20.97 -4.35
CA GLY A 378 -13.15 -21.14 -4.50
C GLY A 378 -12.48 -20.29 -5.59
N TYR A 379 -13.13 -20.11 -6.75
CA TYR A 379 -12.66 -19.23 -7.81
C TYR A 379 -13.10 -17.76 -7.64
N SER A 380 -13.81 -17.41 -6.57
CA SER A 380 -14.25 -16.03 -6.34
C SER A 380 -13.04 -15.09 -6.24
N GLN A 381 -13.06 -14.02 -7.02
CA GLN A 381 -12.11 -12.91 -6.94
C GLN A 381 -12.83 -11.60 -6.59
N GLY A 382 -14.00 -11.70 -5.95
CA GLY A 382 -14.82 -10.56 -5.55
C GLY A 382 -14.07 -9.67 -4.56
N TRP A 383 -14.12 -8.36 -4.78
CA TRP A 383 -13.50 -7.37 -3.93
C TRP A 383 -14.56 -6.58 -3.16
N PHE A 384 -14.79 -6.96 -1.91
CA PHE A 384 -15.76 -6.31 -1.03
C PHE A 384 -15.37 -4.87 -0.68
N ARG A 385 -14.06 -4.64 -0.52
CA ARG A 385 -13.47 -3.32 -0.29
C ARG A 385 -14.16 -2.55 0.83
N TYR A 386 -14.29 -3.17 2.01
CA TYR A 386 -14.84 -2.47 3.18
C TYR A 386 -13.94 -1.31 3.61
N THR A 387 -12.62 -1.46 3.46
CA THR A 387 -11.65 -0.38 3.52
C THR A 387 -10.70 -0.42 2.33
N ASN A 388 -9.82 0.59 2.22
CA ASN A 388 -8.76 0.63 1.21
C ASN A 388 -7.66 -0.38 1.54
N HIS A 389 -7.87 -1.64 1.14
CA HIS A 389 -6.94 -2.74 1.33
C HIS A 389 -6.64 -3.41 -0.02
N ILE A 390 -5.34 -3.57 -0.32
CA ILE A 390 -4.85 -4.25 -1.52
C ILE A 390 -3.78 -5.28 -1.13
N THR A 391 -3.80 -6.44 -1.78
CA THR A 391 -2.72 -7.43 -1.68
C THR A 391 -1.91 -7.47 -2.98
N ALA A 392 -0.64 -7.07 -2.90
CA ALA A 392 0.32 -7.14 -3.97
C ALA A 392 1.19 -8.39 -3.85
N HIS A 393 1.36 -9.13 -4.95
CA HIS A 393 2.15 -10.34 -4.95
C HIS A 393 3.09 -10.45 -6.15
N ASN A 394 4.22 -11.08 -5.89
CA ASN A 394 4.96 -11.79 -6.92
C ASN A 394 4.47 -13.24 -6.93
N ASN A 395 4.36 -13.82 -8.12
CA ASN A 395 3.88 -15.19 -8.25
C ASN A 395 4.60 -15.91 -9.40
N ARG A 396 5.06 -17.14 -9.16
CA ARG A 396 5.56 -18.05 -10.19
C ARG A 396 5.06 -19.47 -9.97
N GLY A 397 4.92 -20.24 -11.06
CA GLY A 397 4.48 -21.63 -10.97
C GLY A 397 5.09 -22.56 -12.01
N VAL A 398 5.01 -23.86 -11.77
CA VAL A 398 5.42 -24.91 -12.72
C VAL A 398 4.21 -25.36 -13.57
N TYR A 399 4.32 -25.18 -14.88
CA TYR A 399 3.29 -25.49 -15.87
C TYR A 399 3.81 -26.48 -16.92
N GLN A 400 2.98 -26.88 -17.89
CA GLN A 400 3.41 -27.72 -19.01
C GLN A 400 4.60 -27.10 -19.78
N ASN A 401 4.64 -25.78 -19.88
CA ASN A 401 5.68 -25.01 -20.56
C ASN A 401 6.85 -24.58 -19.64
N GLY A 402 6.97 -25.19 -18.46
CA GLY A 402 8.06 -24.95 -17.51
C GLY A 402 7.71 -23.97 -16.38
N ILE A 403 8.74 -23.39 -15.75
CA ILE A 403 8.56 -22.37 -14.70
C ILE A 403 8.18 -21.05 -15.37
N VAL A 404 7.04 -20.49 -14.97
CA VAL A 404 6.52 -19.22 -15.48
C VAL A 404 6.42 -18.21 -14.34
N ASN A 405 6.98 -17.02 -14.56
CA ASN A 405 6.75 -15.85 -13.72
C ASN A 405 5.53 -15.09 -14.23
N HIS A 406 4.63 -14.71 -13.33
CA HIS A 406 3.45 -13.92 -13.66
C HIS A 406 3.69 -12.43 -13.38
N GLY A 407 2.85 -11.53 -13.92
CA GLY A 407 3.00 -10.09 -13.68
C GLY A 407 2.04 -9.22 -14.48
N LEU A 408 2.33 -7.91 -14.49
CA LEU A 408 1.71 -6.91 -15.37
C LEU A 408 0.18 -6.83 -15.27
N SER A 409 -0.39 -7.16 -14.10
CA SER A 409 -1.85 -7.08 -13.94
C SER A 409 -2.27 -6.66 -12.54
N GLY A 410 -3.27 -5.79 -12.45
CA GLY A 410 -3.91 -5.41 -11.19
C GLY A 410 -5.41 -5.17 -11.34
N GLY A 411 -6.07 -4.97 -10.21
CA GLY A 411 -7.48 -4.61 -10.11
C GLY A 411 -8.27 -5.50 -9.15
N GLY A 412 -9.27 -4.93 -8.48
CA GLY A 412 -10.11 -5.67 -7.54
C GLY A 412 -9.34 -6.12 -6.29
N GLY A 413 -8.60 -5.21 -5.67
CA GLY A 413 -7.86 -5.43 -4.42
C GLY A 413 -6.58 -6.25 -4.56
N LYS A 414 -6.09 -6.50 -5.77
CA LYS A 414 -4.94 -7.38 -6.02
C LYS A 414 -4.03 -6.85 -7.11
N VAL A 415 -2.74 -7.14 -6.98
CA VAL A 415 -1.69 -6.71 -7.91
C VAL A 415 -0.76 -7.89 -8.12
N THR A 416 -0.59 -8.34 -9.35
CA THR A 416 0.38 -9.38 -9.72
C THR A 416 1.54 -8.74 -10.45
N LEU A 417 2.74 -8.85 -9.87
CA LEU A 417 3.91 -8.09 -10.29
C LEU A 417 5.03 -9.00 -10.80
N SER A 418 5.67 -8.54 -11.86
CA SER A 418 7.00 -8.94 -12.30
C SER A 418 8.07 -8.00 -11.74
N SER A 419 7.82 -6.70 -11.69
CA SER A 419 8.62 -5.66 -11.04
C SER A 419 7.79 -4.93 -9.99
N SER A 420 8.32 -4.84 -8.77
CA SER A 420 7.70 -4.12 -7.64
C SER A 420 8.12 -2.66 -7.51
N ILE A 421 8.72 -2.12 -8.56
CA ILE A 421 9.12 -0.70 -8.70
C ILE A 421 8.79 -0.20 -10.10
N GLY A 422 8.87 1.11 -10.29
CA GLY A 422 8.68 1.75 -11.59
C GLY A 422 7.22 1.82 -12.02
N ASN A 423 7.05 1.87 -13.34
CA ASN A 423 5.72 2.03 -13.90
C ASN A 423 4.82 0.82 -13.70
N GLU A 424 5.35 -0.41 -13.64
CA GLU A 424 4.49 -1.59 -13.39
C GLU A 424 3.76 -1.46 -12.05
N TRP A 425 4.47 -1.19 -10.96
CA TRP A 425 3.85 -0.95 -9.64
C TRP A 425 2.78 0.14 -9.69
N SER A 426 3.13 1.29 -10.27
CA SER A 426 2.23 2.45 -10.36
C SER A 426 1.00 2.14 -11.21
N HIS A 427 1.20 1.45 -12.34
CA HIS A 427 0.18 1.08 -13.31
C HIS A 427 -0.82 0.07 -12.74
N GLU A 428 -0.32 -1.03 -12.16
CA GLU A 428 -1.17 -2.09 -11.64
C GLU A 428 -1.94 -1.65 -10.38
N LEU A 429 -1.37 -0.77 -9.55
CA LEU A 429 -2.11 -0.13 -8.47
C LEU A 429 -3.13 0.88 -9.00
N GLY A 430 -2.84 1.62 -10.06
CA GLY A 430 -3.81 2.47 -10.74
C GLY A 430 -5.08 1.72 -11.15
N HIS A 431 -4.97 0.48 -11.64
CA HIS A 431 -6.13 -0.38 -11.90
C HIS A 431 -6.96 -0.69 -10.65
N ASN A 432 -6.32 -0.86 -9.50
CA ASN A 432 -7.03 -1.04 -8.23
C ASN A 432 -7.78 0.24 -7.81
N TYR A 433 -7.31 1.41 -8.22
CA TYR A 433 -7.97 2.70 -7.99
C TYR A 433 -9.03 3.05 -9.07
N GLY A 434 -9.44 2.05 -9.86
CA GLY A 434 -10.42 2.19 -10.93
C GLY A 434 -9.93 3.02 -12.11
N ARG A 435 -8.60 3.08 -12.35
CA ARG A 435 -8.04 3.76 -13.52
C ARG A 435 -7.97 2.81 -14.71
N SER A 436 -8.22 3.37 -15.89
CA SER A 436 -8.11 2.68 -17.18
C SER A 436 -6.89 3.18 -17.96
N HIS A 437 -6.47 2.43 -18.97
CA HIS A 437 -5.37 2.81 -19.86
C HIS A 437 -5.68 4.06 -20.68
N TYR A 438 -4.63 4.83 -20.96
CA TYR A 438 -4.64 6.01 -21.84
C TYR A 438 -5.78 6.99 -21.53
N PRO A 439 -5.84 7.53 -20.31
CA PRO A 439 -6.88 8.46 -19.92
C PRO A 439 -6.88 9.69 -20.85
N THR A 440 -8.06 10.01 -21.38
CA THR A 440 -8.21 11.15 -22.30
C THR A 440 -7.91 12.46 -21.58
N ASN A 441 -7.09 13.31 -22.20
CA ASN A 441 -6.64 14.59 -21.64
C ASN A 441 -5.90 14.51 -20.29
N ALA A 442 -5.39 13.33 -19.94
CA ALA A 442 -4.58 13.12 -18.74
C ALA A 442 -3.48 12.07 -18.96
N SER A 443 -3.12 11.78 -20.22
CA SER A 443 -2.09 10.79 -20.56
C SER A 443 -0.68 11.36 -20.53
N VAL A 444 -0.54 12.68 -20.67
CA VAL A 444 0.74 13.38 -20.72
C VAL A 444 0.66 14.58 -19.79
N HIS A 445 1.71 14.79 -19.00
CA HIS A 445 1.84 16.00 -18.20
C HIS A 445 2.09 17.23 -19.08
N ASP A 446 1.81 18.41 -18.54
CA ASP A 446 2.16 19.69 -19.14
C ASP A 446 2.56 20.71 -18.06
N LEU A 447 2.83 21.96 -18.47
CA LEU A 447 3.23 23.06 -17.58
C LEU A 447 2.17 23.38 -16.51
N THR A 448 0.90 23.15 -16.80
CA THR A 448 -0.23 23.44 -15.88
C THR A 448 -0.42 22.33 -14.84
N THR A 449 0.03 21.10 -15.13
CA THR A 449 -0.15 19.95 -14.23
C THR A 449 0.68 20.06 -12.95
N GLY A 450 1.74 20.87 -12.96
CA GLY A 450 2.65 21.03 -11.83
C GLY A 450 3.60 19.85 -11.65
N TRP A 451 4.59 20.04 -10.78
CA TRP A 451 5.51 19.02 -10.30
C TRP A 451 4.98 18.27 -9.10
N GLY A 452 5.51 17.07 -8.86
CA GLY A 452 5.33 16.35 -7.62
C GLY A 452 6.15 16.93 -6.47
N TRP A 453 5.86 16.47 -5.25
CA TRP A 453 6.56 16.88 -4.03
C TRP A 453 7.02 15.66 -3.24
N ASP A 454 8.29 15.65 -2.85
CA ASP A 454 8.84 14.66 -1.93
C ASP A 454 9.20 15.34 -0.60
N ALA A 455 8.37 15.13 0.42
CA ALA A 455 8.59 15.73 1.73
C ALA A 455 9.66 15.00 2.56
N PHE A 456 10.08 13.79 2.17
CA PHE A 456 11.13 13.05 2.88
C PHE A 456 12.52 13.58 2.51
N TYR A 457 12.76 13.77 1.21
CA TYR A 457 14.00 14.35 0.70
C TYR A 457 13.97 15.87 0.59
N ASN A 458 12.81 16.51 0.79
CA ASN A 458 12.62 17.95 0.59
C ASN A 458 13.04 18.36 -0.83
N ARG A 459 12.41 17.72 -1.82
CA ARG A 459 12.73 17.86 -3.26
C ARG A 459 11.46 17.93 -4.10
N PHE A 460 11.47 18.75 -5.14
CA PHE A 460 10.45 18.67 -6.18
C PHE A 460 10.71 17.49 -7.12
N VAL A 461 9.65 16.78 -7.48
CA VAL A 461 9.70 15.69 -8.46
C VAL A 461 9.18 16.22 -9.79
N GLY A 462 10.07 16.51 -10.72
CA GLY A 462 9.68 17.18 -11.96
C GLY A 462 8.89 16.28 -12.90
N ASN A 463 7.98 16.89 -13.67
CA ASN A 463 7.21 16.23 -14.71
C ASN A 463 7.88 16.32 -16.10
N LEU A 464 9.21 16.44 -16.11
CA LEU A 464 10.05 16.60 -17.30
C LEU A 464 10.98 15.39 -17.44
N HIS A 465 11.22 14.97 -18.68
CA HIS A 465 12.12 13.86 -18.93
C HIS A 465 13.59 14.32 -18.99
N TRP A 466 14.30 14.21 -17.86
CA TRP A 466 15.62 14.80 -17.64
C TRP A 466 16.70 14.40 -18.66
N SER A 467 16.70 13.16 -19.15
CA SER A 467 17.74 12.64 -20.05
C SER A 467 17.29 12.46 -21.51
N GLY A 468 16.03 12.76 -21.82
CA GLY A 468 15.40 12.39 -23.08
C GLY A 468 15.43 13.53 -24.09
N GLU A 469 15.27 13.20 -25.37
CA GLU A 469 15.13 14.19 -26.43
C GLU A 469 13.91 15.10 -26.23
N ALA A 470 14.05 16.36 -26.62
CA ALA A 470 13.01 17.38 -26.55
C ALA A 470 11.99 17.18 -27.69
N THR A 471 11.02 16.29 -27.49
CA THR A 471 10.01 15.96 -28.49
C THR A 471 8.61 16.37 -28.06
N THR A 472 7.78 16.73 -29.03
CA THR A 472 6.33 16.92 -28.83
C THR A 472 5.68 15.55 -28.66
N ILE A 473 4.87 15.39 -27.60
CA ILE A 473 4.14 14.14 -27.36
C ILE A 473 2.69 14.32 -27.80
N SER A 474 2.20 13.38 -28.61
CA SER A 474 0.80 13.28 -29.02
C SER A 474 0.21 11.97 -28.49
N LEU A 475 -0.54 12.03 -27.40
CA LEU A 475 -1.09 10.85 -26.72
C LEU A 475 -2.35 11.22 -25.93
N GLY A 476 -3.32 10.30 -25.86
CA GLY A 476 -4.54 10.51 -25.06
C GLY A 476 -5.39 11.72 -25.49
N GLY A 477 -5.31 12.13 -26.76
CA GLY A 477 -6.03 13.31 -27.29
C GLY A 477 -5.33 14.65 -27.06
N GLN A 478 -4.16 14.67 -26.42
CA GLN A 478 -3.36 15.87 -26.18
C GLN A 478 -2.17 15.93 -27.14
N VAL A 479 -1.75 17.16 -27.47
CA VAL A 479 -0.49 17.44 -28.15
C VAL A 479 0.29 18.42 -27.27
N VAL A 480 1.35 17.94 -26.62
CA VAL A 480 2.12 18.71 -25.65
C VAL A 480 3.52 18.97 -26.20
N PRO A 481 3.89 20.23 -26.50
CA PRO A 481 5.24 20.58 -26.93
C PRO A 481 6.23 20.48 -25.76
N PRO A 482 7.53 20.33 -26.03
CA PRO A 482 8.56 20.34 -24.98
C PRO A 482 8.62 21.69 -24.24
N PHE A 483 8.85 21.64 -22.94
CA PHE A 483 9.15 22.79 -22.10
C PHE A 483 10.41 23.49 -22.61
N GLU A 484 10.27 24.77 -22.96
CA GLU A 484 11.34 25.65 -23.48
C GLU A 484 12.10 25.07 -24.68
N GLY A 485 11.49 24.13 -25.42
CA GLY A 485 12.17 23.44 -26.52
C GLY A 485 13.28 22.47 -26.07
N ILE A 486 13.46 22.25 -24.76
CA ILE A 486 14.58 21.48 -24.20
C ILE A 486 14.14 20.23 -23.46
N TYR A 487 12.98 20.18 -22.80
CA TYR A 487 12.54 18.97 -22.10
C TYR A 487 11.15 18.54 -22.55
N ARG A 488 10.99 17.29 -22.99
CA ARG A 488 9.65 16.72 -23.14
C ARG A 488 9.02 16.47 -21.77
N PHE A 489 7.70 16.56 -21.68
CA PHE A 489 6.96 16.18 -20.47
C PHE A 489 6.89 14.66 -20.30
N THR A 490 6.65 14.21 -19.06
CA THR A 490 6.46 12.80 -18.71
C THR A 490 5.03 12.33 -18.98
N ARG A 491 4.86 11.01 -19.04
CA ARG A 491 3.55 10.36 -19.22
C ARG A 491 2.98 9.86 -17.90
N ASP A 492 1.66 9.82 -17.83
CA ASP A 492 0.88 9.23 -16.73
C ASP A 492 1.17 7.72 -16.58
N ALA A 493 0.97 7.16 -15.38
CA ALA A 493 1.26 5.74 -15.14
C ALA A 493 0.39 4.81 -16.00
N GLN A 494 -0.82 5.23 -16.35
CA GLN A 494 -1.76 4.48 -17.20
C GLN A 494 -1.54 4.69 -18.71
N ALA A 495 -0.54 5.51 -19.09
CA ALA A 495 -0.24 5.85 -20.48
C ALA A 495 1.21 5.49 -20.86
N GLY A 496 1.79 4.51 -20.17
CA GLY A 496 3.18 4.08 -20.39
C GLY A 496 4.18 5.06 -19.77
N GLY A 497 4.00 5.35 -18.48
CA GLY A 497 4.90 6.19 -17.70
C GLY A 497 6.37 5.74 -17.76
N GLU A 498 7.25 6.65 -17.36
CA GLU A 498 8.68 6.49 -17.59
C GLU A 498 9.32 5.39 -16.71
N SER A 499 10.53 4.97 -17.05
CA SER A 499 11.28 4.01 -16.26
C SER A 499 11.60 4.55 -14.85
N ALA A 500 11.71 3.63 -13.88
CA ALA A 500 12.13 3.96 -12.51
C ALA A 500 13.44 4.76 -12.50
N GLY A 501 13.56 5.73 -11.59
CA GLY A 501 14.79 6.50 -11.41
C GLY A 501 15.04 7.56 -12.48
N LEU A 502 14.00 8.07 -13.13
CA LEU A 502 14.09 9.21 -14.06
C LEU A 502 14.81 10.40 -13.40
N GLY A 503 14.37 10.78 -12.20
CA GLY A 503 15.02 11.75 -11.33
C GLY A 503 15.91 11.12 -10.26
N LYS A 504 16.40 11.95 -9.33
CA LYS A 504 17.30 11.57 -8.23
C LYS A 504 16.59 10.75 -7.15
N VAL A 505 15.32 11.06 -6.84
CA VAL A 505 14.65 10.55 -5.63
C VAL A 505 13.60 9.48 -5.89
N SER A 506 12.86 9.57 -7.01
CA SER A 506 11.67 8.75 -7.25
C SER A 506 11.96 7.50 -8.09
N LEU A 507 11.49 6.35 -7.61
CA LEU A 507 11.46 5.07 -8.31
C LEU A 507 10.05 4.72 -8.83
N PHE A 508 9.03 5.52 -8.53
CA PHE A 508 7.67 5.36 -9.04
C PHE A 508 7.28 6.47 -10.01
N THR A 509 6.24 6.21 -10.80
CA THR A 509 5.73 7.16 -11.80
C THR A 509 4.93 8.26 -11.11
N LEU A 510 5.16 9.51 -11.49
CA LEU A 510 4.28 10.62 -11.11
C LEU A 510 2.96 10.50 -11.89
N GLU A 511 1.85 10.39 -11.17
CA GLU A 511 0.50 10.34 -11.75
C GLU A 511 0.07 11.72 -12.24
N HIS A 512 -0.75 11.80 -13.29
CA HIS A 512 -1.35 13.06 -13.71
C HIS A 512 -2.30 13.59 -12.60
N PRO A 513 -2.39 14.91 -12.34
CA PRO A 513 -3.24 15.43 -11.26
C PRO A 513 -4.73 15.11 -11.45
N THR A 514 -5.24 15.10 -12.68
CA THR A 514 -6.61 14.63 -12.99
C THR A 514 -6.84 13.18 -12.55
N GLN A 515 -5.86 12.31 -12.75
CA GLN A 515 -5.93 10.92 -12.33
C GLN A 515 -5.83 10.83 -10.80
N THR A 516 -4.94 11.61 -10.19
CA THR A 516 -4.80 11.73 -8.73
C THR A 516 -6.08 12.20 -8.06
N GLN A 517 -6.81 13.16 -8.64
CA GLN A 517 -8.13 13.59 -8.15
C GLN A 517 -9.12 12.42 -8.13
N ALA A 518 -9.16 11.64 -9.21
CA ALA A 518 -10.05 10.49 -9.30
C ALA A 518 -9.66 9.38 -8.32
N ILE A 519 -8.36 9.16 -8.09
CA ILE A 519 -7.84 8.25 -7.07
C ILE A 519 -8.20 8.75 -5.67
N GLN A 520 -8.13 10.05 -5.41
CA GLN A 520 -8.50 10.64 -4.12
C GLN A 520 -9.99 10.43 -3.83
N ARG A 521 -10.87 10.66 -4.81
CA ARG A 521 -12.31 10.36 -4.68
C ARG A 521 -12.53 8.87 -4.43
N PHE A 522 -11.81 8.01 -5.16
CA PHE A 522 -11.86 6.57 -4.94
C PHE A 522 -11.52 6.23 -3.50
N PHE A 523 -10.43 6.75 -2.93
CA PHE A 523 -10.05 6.48 -1.54
C PHE A 523 -11.06 7.00 -0.51
N ASN A 524 -11.62 8.20 -0.72
CA ASN A 524 -12.60 8.80 0.20
C ASN A 524 -13.97 8.12 0.17
N ASP A 525 -14.28 7.34 -0.87
CA ASP A 525 -15.53 6.56 -0.98
C ASP A 525 -15.56 5.35 -0.03
N ARG A 526 -14.47 5.06 0.69
CA ARG A 526 -14.42 3.97 1.68
C ARG A 526 -14.05 4.49 3.05
N PRO A 527 -14.64 3.89 4.11
CA PRO A 527 -14.34 4.30 5.46
C PRO A 527 -12.92 3.92 5.89
N ASN A 528 -12.41 4.66 6.87
CA ASN A 528 -11.27 4.27 7.68
C ASN A 528 -11.75 3.45 8.88
N ILE A 529 -10.88 2.61 9.45
CA ILE A 529 -11.16 1.90 10.72
C ILE A 529 -10.86 2.84 11.88
N ASP A 530 -11.81 2.98 12.79
CA ASP A 530 -11.65 3.66 14.07
C ASP A 530 -12.48 2.93 15.13
N LEU A 531 -11.80 2.20 16.02
CA LEU A 531 -12.45 1.37 17.04
C LEU A 531 -13.17 2.20 18.13
N GLU A 532 -12.91 3.50 18.21
CA GLU A 532 -13.66 4.41 19.10
C GLU A 532 -14.97 4.90 18.45
N SER A 533 -15.14 4.71 17.14
CA SER A 533 -16.41 4.98 16.45
C SER A 533 -17.48 3.96 16.88
N PRO A 534 -18.77 4.35 17.05
CA PRO A 534 -19.85 3.42 17.40
C PRO A 534 -20.03 2.25 16.43
N THR A 535 -19.59 2.41 15.18
CA THR A 535 -19.64 1.35 14.16
C THR A 535 -18.28 0.72 13.89
N GLY A 536 -17.21 1.20 14.52
CA GLY A 536 -15.82 0.83 14.22
C GLY A 536 -15.24 1.49 12.96
N TYR A 537 -16.01 2.35 12.29
CA TYR A 537 -15.66 2.95 11.00
C TYR A 537 -16.04 4.43 10.93
N LEU A 538 -15.24 5.21 10.20
CA LEU A 538 -15.47 6.63 9.91
C LEU A 538 -15.45 6.90 8.41
N THR A 539 -16.38 7.74 7.93
CA THR A 539 -16.43 8.20 6.54
C THR A 539 -16.33 9.72 6.45
N TRP A 540 -15.75 10.24 5.37
CA TRP A 540 -15.59 11.67 5.14
C TRP A 540 -16.87 12.29 4.59
N ASP A 541 -17.47 13.22 5.35
CA ASP A 541 -18.52 14.09 4.84
C ASP A 541 -17.90 15.32 4.17
N HIS A 542 -17.85 15.30 2.84
CA HIS A 542 -17.27 16.39 2.05
C HIS A 542 -18.05 17.70 2.19
N ALA A 543 -19.38 17.67 2.37
CA ALA A 543 -20.17 18.88 2.51
C ALA A 543 -19.96 19.52 3.89
N ALA A 544 -19.88 18.70 4.93
CA ALA A 544 -19.61 19.16 6.30
C ALA A 544 -18.12 19.34 6.61
N GLN A 545 -17.22 18.95 5.68
CA GLN A 545 -15.77 18.98 5.85
C GLN A 545 -15.33 18.33 7.17
N ARG A 546 -15.80 17.11 7.47
CA ARG A 546 -15.45 16.37 8.70
C ARG A 546 -15.72 14.87 8.58
N TYR A 547 -15.10 14.08 9.45
CA TYR A 547 -15.44 12.67 9.61
C TYR A 547 -16.71 12.46 10.45
N VAL A 548 -17.49 11.46 10.07
CA VAL A 548 -18.69 10.99 10.78
C VAL A 548 -18.69 9.45 10.85
N ALA A 549 -19.44 8.87 11.79
CA ALA A 549 -19.61 7.42 11.87
C ALA A 549 -20.17 6.87 10.56
N ALA A 550 -19.55 5.82 10.02
CA ALA A 550 -19.99 5.20 8.77
C ALA A 550 -21.18 4.25 9.00
N GLU A 551 -22.15 4.26 8.09
CA GLU A 551 -23.21 3.26 8.04
C GLU A 551 -22.70 2.01 7.32
N VAL A 552 -22.60 0.89 8.04
CA VAL A 552 -22.06 -0.39 7.55
C VAL A 552 -22.96 -1.56 7.95
N ASP A 553 -22.93 -2.63 7.15
CA ASP A 553 -23.66 -3.88 7.34
C ASP A 553 -22.77 -5.05 7.78
N HIS A 554 -21.52 -4.77 8.11
CA HIS A 554 -20.48 -5.73 8.52
C HIS A 554 -19.91 -5.36 9.88
N ALA A 555 -19.35 -6.35 10.57
CA ALA A 555 -18.75 -6.17 11.89
C ALA A 555 -17.44 -5.39 11.80
N ALA A 556 -17.15 -4.61 12.85
CA ALA A 556 -15.83 -4.03 13.06
C ALA A 556 -14.84 -5.12 13.52
N PRO A 557 -13.54 -4.96 13.23
CA PRO A 557 -12.53 -5.82 13.82
C PRO A 557 -12.45 -5.60 15.34
N ILE A 558 -12.12 -6.66 16.07
CA ILE A 558 -11.83 -6.58 17.52
C ILE A 558 -10.40 -6.09 17.78
N ALA A 559 -9.52 -6.22 16.79
CA ALA A 559 -8.18 -5.64 16.78
C ALA A 559 -7.79 -5.21 15.36
N ASN A 560 -7.23 -4.01 15.21
CA ASN A 560 -6.80 -3.43 13.94
C ASN A 560 -5.29 -3.24 13.93
N GLY A 561 -4.63 -3.59 12.82
CA GLY A 561 -3.20 -3.35 12.62
C GLY A 561 -2.28 -4.15 13.53
N VAL A 562 -2.67 -5.37 13.89
CA VAL A 562 -1.87 -6.29 14.73
C VAL A 562 -1.20 -7.37 13.88
N PRO A 563 -0.12 -8.03 14.33
CA PRO A 563 0.41 -9.20 13.66
C PRO A 563 -0.64 -10.34 13.59
N VAL A 564 -0.76 -10.97 12.42
CA VAL A 564 -1.77 -12.00 12.16
C VAL A 564 -1.18 -13.27 11.55
N ILE A 565 -1.84 -14.39 11.80
CA ILE A 565 -1.64 -15.64 11.09
C ILE A 565 -2.85 -15.84 10.19
N THR A 566 -2.64 -15.78 8.88
CA THR A 566 -3.70 -15.90 7.89
C THR A 566 -3.81 -17.36 7.48
N VAL A 567 -4.97 -17.94 7.78
CA VAL A 567 -5.30 -19.32 7.46
C VAL A 567 -6.06 -19.34 6.15
N LEU A 568 -5.52 -20.03 5.15
CA LEU A 568 -6.09 -20.14 3.81
C LEU A 568 -6.34 -21.61 3.47
N GLY A 569 -7.43 -21.89 2.76
CA GLY A 569 -7.60 -23.20 2.17
C GLY A 569 -8.81 -23.37 1.28
N ILE A 570 -8.93 -24.57 0.73
CA ILE A 570 -10.02 -25.01 -0.13
C ILE A 570 -10.70 -26.20 0.53
N TYR A 571 -12.02 -26.21 0.54
CA TYR A 571 -12.79 -27.31 1.12
C TYR A 571 -14.06 -27.58 0.32
N ASP A 572 -14.43 -28.84 0.25
CA ASP A 572 -15.67 -29.26 -0.37
C ASP A 572 -16.67 -29.77 0.67
N PRO A 573 -17.75 -29.02 0.97
CA PRO A 573 -18.78 -29.42 1.93
C PRO A 573 -19.46 -30.76 1.60
N MET A 574 -19.37 -31.21 0.34
CA MET A 574 -19.93 -32.48 -0.13
C MET A 574 -18.91 -33.62 -0.13
N ASN A 575 -17.64 -33.35 0.18
CA ASN A 575 -16.54 -34.31 0.14
C ASN A 575 -16.41 -35.04 -1.22
N LEU A 576 -16.75 -34.39 -2.33
CA LEU A 576 -16.62 -34.94 -3.68
C LEU A 576 -15.27 -34.56 -4.31
N ASN A 577 -14.76 -33.38 -3.97
CA ASN A 577 -13.46 -32.87 -4.36
C ASN A 577 -12.49 -32.92 -3.17
N PRO A 578 -11.18 -33.15 -3.42
CA PRO A 578 -10.14 -32.99 -2.40
C PRO A 578 -10.20 -31.61 -1.73
N SER A 579 -9.99 -31.59 -0.42
CA SER A 579 -9.83 -30.39 0.39
C SER A 579 -8.36 -30.22 0.78
N GLN A 580 -7.95 -28.99 1.08
CA GLN A 580 -6.60 -28.66 1.51
C GLN A 580 -6.57 -27.40 2.37
N ILE A 581 -6.01 -27.50 3.57
CA ILE A 581 -5.47 -26.39 4.35
C ILE A 581 -4.09 -26.09 3.77
N TYR A 582 -3.86 -24.85 3.36
CA TYR A 582 -2.58 -24.43 2.82
C TYR A 582 -1.62 -24.08 3.97
N PRO A 583 -0.28 -24.09 3.73
CA PRO A 583 0.67 -23.60 4.71
C PRO A 583 0.26 -22.22 5.23
N LEU A 584 0.27 -22.04 6.55
CA LEU A 584 -0.14 -20.79 7.18
C LEU A 584 0.80 -19.68 6.74
N THR A 585 0.24 -18.50 6.47
CA THR A 585 1.01 -17.32 6.13
C THR A 585 0.97 -16.33 7.29
N TYR A 586 2.08 -15.66 7.53
CA TYR A 586 2.23 -14.79 8.69
C TYR A 586 2.48 -13.38 8.22
N SER A 587 1.78 -12.42 8.82
CA SER A 587 1.98 -11.00 8.56
C SER A 587 2.19 -10.21 9.83
N ASN A 588 2.91 -9.12 9.68
CA ASN A 588 3.17 -8.15 10.73
C ASN A 588 2.03 -7.13 10.91
N TYR A 589 1.00 -7.16 10.06
CA TYR A 589 -0.14 -6.26 10.11
C TYR A 589 -1.41 -6.89 9.53
N GLY A 590 -2.50 -6.86 10.28
CA GLY A 590 -3.81 -7.27 9.83
C GLY A 590 -4.88 -7.01 10.88
N ASN A 591 -6.10 -7.40 10.53
CA ASN A 591 -7.28 -7.22 11.36
C ASN A 591 -7.79 -8.55 11.87
N VAL A 592 -8.11 -8.62 13.16
CA VAL A 592 -8.73 -9.79 13.79
C VAL A 592 -10.19 -9.47 14.05
N PHE A 593 -11.07 -10.44 13.80
CA PHE A 593 -12.52 -10.32 13.96
C PHE A 593 -13.02 -11.37 14.94
N GLU A 594 -14.20 -11.13 15.50
CA GLU A 594 -14.98 -12.19 16.10
C GLU A 594 -15.40 -13.18 15.00
N LEU A 595 -14.99 -14.44 15.13
CA LEU A 595 -15.24 -15.46 14.11
C LEU A 595 -16.58 -16.17 14.38
N PRO A 596 -17.32 -16.57 13.34
CA PRO A 596 -18.64 -17.17 13.51
C PRO A 596 -18.55 -18.55 14.16
N GLU A 597 -19.37 -18.79 15.18
CA GLU A 597 -19.47 -20.10 15.84
C GLU A 597 -20.43 -21.04 15.10
N PRO A 598 -20.19 -22.36 15.08
CA PRO A 598 -21.11 -23.35 14.54
C PRO A 598 -22.46 -23.34 15.27
N SER A 599 -23.57 -23.20 14.53
CA SER A 599 -24.92 -23.34 15.09
C SER A 599 -25.32 -24.80 15.26
N ALA A 600 -26.01 -25.17 16.35
CA ALA A 600 -26.63 -26.50 16.43
C ALA A 600 -27.77 -26.62 15.40
N ILE A 601 -27.59 -27.47 14.38
CA ILE A 601 -28.63 -27.80 13.40
C ILE A 601 -29.16 -29.20 13.75
N GLU A 602 -30.45 -29.30 14.04
CA GLU A 602 -31.12 -30.60 14.21
C GLU A 602 -31.20 -31.31 12.86
N PRO A 603 -30.67 -32.55 12.75
CA PRO A 603 -30.79 -33.38 11.55
C PRO A 603 -32.23 -33.51 11.04
N GLN A 604 -32.43 -33.29 9.75
CA GLN A 604 -33.68 -33.61 9.06
C GLN A 604 -33.49 -34.83 8.14
N LEU A 605 -34.58 -35.50 7.80
CA LEU A 605 -34.54 -36.54 6.78
C LEU A 605 -34.22 -35.96 5.39
N GLU A 606 -33.65 -36.80 4.52
CA GLU A 606 -33.10 -36.37 3.23
C GLU A 606 -33.76 -37.05 2.03
N GLY A 607 -34.15 -36.28 1.01
CA GLY A 607 -34.69 -36.79 -0.23
C GLY A 607 -36.01 -37.54 -0.05
N TRP A 608 -36.20 -38.60 -0.83
CA TRP A 608 -37.42 -39.41 -0.81
C TRP A 608 -37.45 -40.38 0.37
N GLN A 609 -38.45 -40.24 1.23
CA GLN A 609 -38.60 -41.00 2.47
C GLN A 609 -39.84 -41.89 2.41
N SER A 610 -39.67 -43.20 2.63
CA SER A 610 -40.79 -44.13 2.63
C SER A 610 -41.71 -43.86 3.82
N VAL A 611 -43.00 -43.66 3.57
CA VAL A 611 -43.95 -43.41 4.65
C VAL A 611 -44.05 -44.57 5.64
N SER A 612 -43.82 -45.80 5.17
CA SER A 612 -43.76 -46.98 6.04
C SER A 612 -42.64 -46.94 7.09
N ASP A 613 -41.60 -46.13 6.85
CA ASP A 613 -40.43 -46.01 7.71
C ASP A 613 -40.51 -44.77 8.63
N LEU A 614 -41.47 -43.87 8.39
CA LEU A 614 -41.62 -42.63 9.14
C LEU A 614 -42.40 -42.83 10.46
N ASN A 615 -41.86 -42.31 11.55
CA ASN A 615 -42.59 -42.17 12.81
C ASN A 615 -43.28 -40.78 12.91
N ALA A 616 -44.02 -40.56 14.00
CA ALA A 616 -44.76 -39.31 14.22
C ALA A 616 -43.86 -38.09 14.41
N GLU A 617 -42.67 -38.28 14.99
CA GLU A 617 -41.67 -37.24 15.18
C GLU A 617 -41.02 -36.87 13.85
N ASP A 618 -40.60 -37.85 13.04
CA ASP A 618 -40.01 -37.65 11.71
C ASP A 618 -40.88 -36.76 10.82
N ARG A 619 -42.20 -37.01 10.82
CA ARG A 619 -43.18 -36.23 10.05
C ARG A 619 -43.31 -34.78 10.54
N LEU A 620 -43.10 -34.55 11.84
CA LEU A 620 -43.25 -33.25 12.50
C LEU A 620 -42.01 -32.37 12.33
N VAL A 621 -40.81 -32.96 12.43
CA VAL A 621 -39.54 -32.21 12.45
C VAL A 621 -38.91 -32.06 11.07
N THR A 622 -39.31 -32.89 10.09
CA THR A 622 -38.81 -32.80 8.71
C THR A 622 -39.53 -31.70 7.94
N GLU A 623 -38.78 -30.81 7.30
CA GLU A 623 -39.31 -29.85 6.35
C GLU A 623 -39.63 -30.58 5.02
N TRP A 624 -40.91 -30.82 4.74
CA TRP A 624 -41.37 -31.50 3.53
C TRP A 624 -41.59 -30.51 2.37
N GLN A 625 -41.25 -30.94 1.16
CA GLN A 625 -41.58 -30.18 -0.05
C GLN A 625 -43.07 -30.36 -0.41
N THR A 626 -43.67 -29.30 -0.95
CA THR A 626 -45.10 -29.27 -1.27
C THR A 626 -45.37 -28.93 -2.72
N MET A 627 -46.52 -29.33 -3.22
CA MET A 627 -47.08 -28.86 -4.49
C MET A 627 -48.44 -28.21 -4.29
N THR A 628 -48.79 -27.32 -5.22
CA THR A 628 -50.13 -26.73 -5.26
C THR A 628 -51.13 -27.73 -5.84
N ILE A 629 -52.21 -27.99 -5.11
CA ILE A 629 -53.38 -28.76 -5.55
C ILE A 629 -54.62 -27.97 -5.12
N ASP A 630 -55.48 -27.61 -6.07
CA ASP A 630 -56.69 -26.82 -5.87
C ASP A 630 -56.45 -25.48 -5.13
N GLY A 631 -55.24 -24.91 -5.31
CA GLY A 631 -54.80 -23.68 -4.63
C GLY A 631 -54.23 -23.88 -3.23
N GLU A 632 -54.20 -25.11 -2.71
CA GLU A 632 -53.63 -25.45 -1.40
C GLU A 632 -52.26 -26.12 -1.54
N GLN A 633 -51.37 -25.90 -0.57
CA GLN A 633 -50.08 -26.61 -0.51
C GLN A 633 -50.28 -27.99 0.13
N ARG A 634 -49.90 -29.04 -0.60
CA ARG A 634 -49.97 -30.43 -0.15
C ARG A 634 -48.60 -31.08 -0.24
N SER A 635 -48.25 -31.97 0.70
CA SER A 635 -46.97 -32.69 0.69
C SER A 635 -46.78 -33.45 -0.62
N LEU A 636 -45.62 -33.29 -1.24
CA LEU A 636 -45.27 -33.94 -2.48
C LEU A 636 -44.87 -35.40 -2.21
N CYS A 637 -45.39 -36.32 -3.01
CA CYS A 637 -45.12 -37.74 -2.85
C CYS A 637 -44.88 -38.46 -4.19
N GLN A 638 -44.17 -39.59 -4.16
CA GLN A 638 -44.03 -40.50 -5.29
C GLN A 638 -44.48 -41.92 -4.96
N PHE A 639 -44.98 -42.63 -5.97
CA PHE A 639 -45.51 -43.98 -5.82
C PHE A 639 -45.55 -44.73 -7.16
N SER A 640 -45.40 -46.05 -7.10
CA SER A 640 -45.56 -46.92 -8.27
C SER A 640 -47.03 -47.32 -8.46
N TYR A 641 -47.49 -47.33 -9.71
CA TYR A 641 -48.83 -47.76 -10.09
C TYR A 641 -48.76 -48.69 -11.30
N THR A 642 -49.48 -49.80 -11.23
CA THR A 642 -49.59 -50.79 -12.32
C THR A 642 -51.01 -50.72 -12.90
N ASN A 643 -51.12 -50.43 -14.19
CA ASN A 643 -52.41 -50.29 -14.85
C ASN A 643 -53.06 -51.61 -15.25
N GLY A 644 -54.26 -51.56 -15.82
CA GLY A 644 -55.00 -52.73 -16.32
C GLY A 644 -54.30 -53.54 -17.42
N ASN A 645 -53.25 -53.00 -18.06
CA ASN A 645 -52.41 -53.70 -19.05
C ASN A 645 -51.14 -54.32 -18.43
N SER A 646 -50.99 -54.28 -17.10
CA SER A 646 -49.76 -54.68 -16.39
C SER A 646 -48.55 -53.82 -16.74
N GLU A 647 -48.76 -52.60 -17.23
CA GLU A 647 -47.70 -51.60 -17.39
C GLU A 647 -47.50 -50.88 -16.06
N GLN A 648 -46.25 -50.78 -15.61
CA GLN A 648 -45.88 -50.11 -14.37
C GLN A 648 -45.23 -48.77 -14.66
N ALA A 649 -45.65 -47.73 -13.95
CA ALA A 649 -44.99 -46.43 -13.96
C ALA A 649 -44.96 -45.85 -12.54
N ASN A 650 -43.94 -45.05 -12.27
CA ASN A 650 -43.81 -44.28 -11.06
C ASN A 650 -44.36 -42.87 -11.30
N PHE A 651 -45.24 -42.43 -10.42
CA PHE A 651 -45.93 -41.16 -10.50
C PHE A 651 -45.51 -40.27 -9.34
N VAL A 652 -45.56 -38.96 -9.57
CA VAL A 652 -45.47 -37.95 -8.52
C VAL A 652 -46.84 -37.30 -8.38
N GLY A 653 -47.23 -37.03 -7.14
CA GLY A 653 -48.53 -36.47 -6.80
C GLY A 653 -48.48 -35.83 -5.42
N TYR A 654 -49.63 -35.82 -4.75
CA TYR A 654 -49.79 -35.26 -3.42
C TYR A 654 -50.31 -36.29 -2.42
N GLU A 655 -49.92 -36.11 -1.16
CA GLU A 655 -50.37 -36.94 -0.06
C GLU A 655 -51.80 -36.55 0.36
N ASP A 656 -52.70 -37.53 0.37
CA ASP A 656 -53.95 -37.45 1.11
C ASP A 656 -53.73 -38.08 2.50
N SER A 657 -53.43 -37.21 3.48
CA SER A 657 -53.10 -37.64 4.83
C SER A 657 -54.27 -38.29 5.58
N ASN A 658 -55.52 -38.09 5.14
CA ASN A 658 -56.68 -38.70 5.79
C ASN A 658 -56.87 -40.16 5.36
N GLU A 659 -56.55 -40.45 4.09
CA GLU A 659 -56.66 -41.79 3.52
C GLU A 659 -55.32 -42.54 3.56
N GLY A 660 -54.22 -41.87 3.89
CA GLY A 660 -52.89 -42.46 3.97
C GLY A 660 -52.39 -42.93 2.61
N VAL A 661 -52.64 -42.18 1.53
CA VAL A 661 -52.22 -42.54 0.16
C VAL A 661 -51.63 -41.36 -0.59
N CYS A 662 -50.80 -41.65 -1.59
CA CYS A 662 -50.34 -40.69 -2.58
C CYS A 662 -51.17 -40.81 -3.87
N ARG A 663 -51.60 -39.69 -4.45
CA ARG A 663 -52.39 -39.70 -5.69
C ARG A 663 -52.02 -38.58 -6.65
N THR A 664 -52.24 -38.80 -7.94
CA THR A 664 -52.13 -37.73 -8.94
C THR A 664 -53.25 -36.70 -8.78
N SER A 665 -53.05 -35.48 -9.31
CA SER A 665 -54.10 -34.45 -9.36
C SER A 665 -55.38 -34.97 -10.03
N ALA A 666 -56.55 -34.46 -9.60
CA ALA A 666 -57.84 -34.74 -10.21
C ALA A 666 -57.91 -34.30 -11.70
N ASP A 667 -57.03 -33.39 -12.12
CA ASP A 667 -56.90 -32.96 -13.50
C ASP A 667 -56.26 -33.99 -14.43
N MET A 668 -55.63 -35.03 -13.85
CA MET A 668 -54.85 -36.03 -14.57
C MET A 668 -55.50 -37.42 -14.51
N TYR A 669 -55.43 -38.15 -15.62
CA TYR A 669 -55.77 -39.57 -15.67
C TYR A 669 -54.86 -40.31 -16.66
N TRP A 670 -54.59 -41.59 -16.39
CA TRP A 670 -53.89 -42.48 -17.29
C TRP A 670 -54.89 -43.16 -18.23
N SER A 671 -54.73 -42.95 -19.53
CA SER A 671 -55.63 -43.47 -20.56
C SER A 671 -55.20 -44.88 -21.00
N VAL A 672 -55.83 -45.91 -20.47
CA VAL A 672 -55.48 -47.33 -20.73
C VAL A 672 -56.66 -48.02 -21.40
N ASN A 673 -56.49 -48.53 -22.61
CA ASN A 673 -57.58 -49.13 -23.42
C ASN A 673 -58.85 -48.26 -23.52
N ALA A 674 -58.66 -46.94 -23.65
CA ALA A 674 -59.73 -45.93 -23.63
C ALA A 674 -60.54 -45.83 -22.32
N GLN A 675 -60.10 -46.48 -21.25
CA GLN A 675 -60.57 -46.25 -19.88
C GLN A 675 -59.71 -45.21 -19.17
N ARG A 676 -60.33 -44.49 -18.22
CA ARG A 676 -59.65 -43.51 -17.37
C ARG A 676 -59.27 -44.19 -16.06
N GLU A 677 -57.98 -44.37 -15.83
CA GLU A 677 -57.44 -44.79 -14.54
C GLU A 677 -56.86 -43.56 -13.84
N HIS A 678 -57.10 -43.42 -12.53
CA HIS A 678 -56.53 -42.34 -11.72
C HIS A 678 -55.47 -42.95 -10.80
N PRO A 679 -54.17 -42.81 -11.11
CA PRO A 679 -53.11 -43.40 -10.31
C PRO A 679 -53.19 -42.95 -8.85
N VAL A 680 -53.25 -43.94 -7.95
CA VAL A 680 -53.22 -43.79 -6.49
C VAL A 680 -52.44 -44.96 -5.90
N SER A 681 -51.68 -44.70 -4.84
CA SER A 681 -50.90 -45.72 -4.12
C SER A 681 -51.80 -46.65 -3.31
N GLN A 682 -51.25 -47.77 -2.84
CA GLN A 682 -51.84 -48.47 -1.69
C GLN A 682 -51.63 -47.64 -0.42
N GLU A 683 -52.39 -47.96 0.64
CA GLU A 683 -52.26 -47.29 1.94
C GLU A 683 -50.82 -47.43 2.45
N ASN A 684 -50.18 -46.29 2.75
CA ASN A 684 -48.79 -46.13 3.20
C ASN A 684 -47.69 -46.63 2.23
N ASP A 685 -48.04 -47.02 1.00
CA ASP A 685 -47.09 -47.49 -0.04
C ASP A 685 -46.65 -46.34 -0.97
N TYR A 686 -46.01 -45.32 -0.39
CA TYR A 686 -45.50 -44.17 -1.13
C TYR A 686 -44.36 -43.50 -0.35
N GLN A 687 -43.65 -42.60 -1.03
CA GLN A 687 -42.57 -41.82 -0.43
C GLN A 687 -42.93 -40.33 -0.40
N LEU A 688 -42.56 -39.63 0.67
CA LEU A 688 -42.63 -38.17 0.77
C LEU A 688 -41.28 -37.53 0.45
N LEU A 689 -41.29 -36.31 -0.08
CA LEU A 689 -40.05 -35.59 -0.41
C LEU A 689 -39.64 -34.63 0.70
N ALA A 690 -38.56 -34.95 1.40
CA ALA A 690 -37.94 -34.01 2.33
C ALA A 690 -37.20 -32.89 1.56
N SER A 691 -37.07 -31.72 2.19
CA SER A 691 -36.42 -30.55 1.57
C SER A 691 -34.88 -30.62 1.56
N LYS A 692 -34.29 -31.46 2.42
CA LYS A 692 -32.84 -31.64 2.54
C LYS A 692 -32.37 -32.81 1.68
N GLY A 693 -31.09 -32.82 1.31
CA GLY A 693 -30.52 -33.91 0.53
C GLY A 693 -29.00 -33.92 0.51
N SER A 694 -28.42 -35.13 0.52
CA SER A 694 -26.98 -35.38 0.34
C SER A 694 -26.43 -34.95 -1.02
N LEU A 695 -27.26 -34.99 -2.06
CA LEU A 695 -26.95 -34.47 -3.40
C LEU A 695 -27.75 -33.19 -3.63
N ILE A 696 -27.09 -32.05 -3.49
CA ILE A 696 -27.66 -30.74 -3.78
C ILE A 696 -27.92 -30.64 -5.29
N GLY A 697 -29.12 -30.24 -5.68
CA GLY A 697 -29.49 -30.09 -7.07
C GLY A 697 -30.97 -30.29 -7.33
N ALA A 698 -31.33 -30.34 -8.61
CA ALA A 698 -32.70 -30.56 -9.02
C ALA A 698 -33.20 -31.93 -8.55
N VAL A 699 -34.38 -31.97 -7.95
CA VAL A 699 -35.00 -33.21 -7.50
C VAL A 699 -35.33 -34.06 -8.71
N THR A 700 -35.00 -35.35 -8.64
CA THR A 700 -35.25 -36.33 -9.69
C THR A 700 -36.11 -37.48 -9.18
N TYR A 701 -36.74 -38.18 -10.13
CA TYR A 701 -37.33 -39.50 -9.93
C TYR A 701 -37.23 -40.28 -11.24
N THR A 702 -37.44 -41.60 -11.18
CA THR A 702 -37.45 -42.47 -12.36
C THR A 702 -38.89 -42.78 -12.73
N PRO A 703 -39.50 -42.15 -13.77
CA PRO A 703 -40.90 -42.38 -14.11
C PRO A 703 -41.14 -43.78 -14.67
N THR A 704 -40.24 -44.26 -15.54
CA THR A 704 -40.16 -45.66 -15.98
C THR A 704 -38.69 -46.05 -16.14
N PRO A 705 -38.36 -47.34 -16.12
CA PRO A 705 -36.99 -47.80 -16.36
C PRO A 705 -36.39 -47.32 -17.69
N GLU A 706 -37.22 -47.17 -18.74
CA GLU A 706 -36.78 -46.76 -20.09
C GLU A 706 -36.44 -45.27 -20.17
N LEU A 707 -37.12 -44.44 -19.38
CA LEU A 707 -36.85 -43.00 -19.30
C LEU A 707 -35.65 -42.69 -18.41
N GLY A 708 -35.30 -43.59 -17.50
CA GLY A 708 -34.27 -43.34 -16.50
C GLY A 708 -34.65 -42.19 -15.56
N GLU A 709 -33.63 -41.60 -14.94
CA GLU A 709 -33.79 -40.51 -13.99
C GLU A 709 -34.16 -39.20 -14.72
N GLN A 710 -35.21 -38.53 -14.24
CA GLN A 710 -35.74 -37.32 -14.86
C GLN A 710 -35.98 -36.23 -13.80
N THR A 711 -35.74 -34.97 -14.16
CA THR A 711 -35.96 -33.83 -13.26
C THR A 711 -37.45 -33.60 -13.01
N LEU A 712 -37.84 -33.58 -11.75
CA LEU A 712 -39.20 -33.31 -11.29
C LEU A 712 -39.68 -31.90 -11.67
N CYS A 713 -40.93 -31.80 -12.09
CA CYS A 713 -41.63 -30.53 -12.22
C CYS A 713 -43.09 -30.65 -11.78
N THR A 714 -43.64 -29.57 -11.23
CA THR A 714 -45.08 -29.44 -10.92
C THR A 714 -45.64 -28.19 -11.56
N LEU A 715 -46.96 -28.06 -11.54
CA LEU A 715 -47.66 -26.87 -12.01
C LEU A 715 -48.14 -26.03 -10.84
N ASN A 716 -47.92 -24.72 -10.97
CA ASN A 716 -48.48 -23.69 -10.11
C ASN A 716 -49.03 -22.57 -11.02
N LYS A 717 -50.19 -22.84 -11.62
CA LYS A 717 -50.91 -21.88 -12.46
C LYS A 717 -52.19 -21.45 -11.75
N GLY A 718 -52.44 -20.16 -11.69
CA GLY A 718 -53.70 -19.64 -11.12
C GLY A 718 -54.91 -20.11 -11.93
N GLY A 719 -55.90 -20.70 -11.24
CA GLY A 719 -57.09 -21.32 -11.84
C GLY A 719 -57.05 -22.84 -11.67
N THR A 720 -58.04 -23.39 -10.96
CA THR A 720 -58.12 -24.77 -10.44
C THR A 720 -58.36 -25.86 -11.51
N SER A 721 -57.62 -25.86 -12.62
CA SER A 721 -57.84 -26.86 -13.67
C SER A 721 -56.58 -27.33 -14.36
N HIS A 722 -55.41 -27.09 -13.80
CA HIS A 722 -54.13 -27.45 -14.42
C HIS A 722 -53.12 -27.99 -13.41
N ASP A 723 -53.58 -28.61 -12.31
CA ASP A 723 -52.67 -29.11 -11.29
C ASP A 723 -52.05 -30.45 -11.69
N GLY A 724 -50.86 -30.73 -11.17
CA GLY A 724 -50.20 -32.01 -11.40
C GLY A 724 -48.69 -31.94 -11.37
N ALA A 725 -48.09 -33.12 -11.47
CA ALA A 725 -46.65 -33.31 -11.46
C ALA A 725 -46.22 -34.18 -12.64
N GLY A 726 -44.97 -33.99 -13.06
CA GLY A 726 -44.35 -34.74 -14.12
C GLY A 726 -42.84 -34.56 -14.08
N PHE A 727 -42.22 -34.64 -15.25
CA PHE A 727 -40.79 -34.47 -15.42
C PHE A 727 -40.47 -33.56 -16.60
N LEU A 728 -39.29 -32.93 -16.55
CA LEU A 728 -38.79 -32.05 -17.59
C LEU A 728 -38.18 -32.86 -18.73
N ALA A 729 -38.73 -32.70 -19.94
CA ALA A 729 -38.17 -33.25 -21.16
C ALA A 729 -38.60 -32.41 -22.36
N ASP A 730 -37.69 -32.22 -23.32
CA ASP A 730 -37.94 -31.48 -24.58
C ASP A 730 -38.47 -30.04 -24.35
N GLY A 731 -38.01 -29.37 -23.29
CA GLY A 731 -38.47 -28.02 -22.92
C GLY A 731 -39.92 -27.98 -22.39
N ARG A 732 -40.43 -29.10 -21.89
CA ARG A 732 -41.79 -29.24 -21.36
C ARG A 732 -41.79 -30.00 -20.04
N CYS A 733 -42.69 -29.63 -19.14
CA CYS A 733 -43.11 -30.49 -18.03
C CYS A 733 -44.16 -31.45 -18.57
N LYS A 734 -43.86 -32.76 -18.60
CA LYS A 734 -44.72 -33.81 -19.17
C LYS A 734 -44.71 -35.06 -18.29
N GLN A 735 -45.59 -36.02 -18.56
CA GLN A 735 -45.64 -37.30 -17.84
C GLN A 735 -45.42 -38.48 -18.80
N VAL A 736 -45.47 -39.72 -18.30
CA VAL A 736 -45.37 -40.94 -19.10
C VAL A 736 -46.45 -40.98 -20.17
N ASN A 737 -46.21 -41.79 -21.20
CA ASN A 737 -47.12 -41.87 -22.33
C ASN A 737 -48.52 -42.31 -21.90
N GLY A 738 -49.54 -41.65 -22.44
CA GLY A 738 -50.95 -41.93 -22.11
C GLY A 738 -51.51 -41.12 -20.95
N MET A 739 -50.70 -40.32 -20.23
CA MET A 739 -51.24 -39.39 -19.23
C MET A 739 -51.93 -38.19 -19.88
N LYS A 740 -53.20 -38.01 -19.53
CA LYS A 740 -54.09 -37.02 -20.13
C LYS A 740 -54.70 -36.10 -19.09
N HIS A 741 -54.98 -34.88 -19.53
CA HIS A 741 -55.85 -33.95 -18.83
C HIS A 741 -57.30 -34.43 -18.90
N THR A 742 -58.14 -34.05 -17.94
CA THR A 742 -59.62 -34.27 -17.96
C THR A 742 -60.31 -33.94 -19.29
N ASN A 743 -59.76 -33.00 -20.09
CA ASN A 743 -60.25 -32.62 -21.42
C ASN A 743 -59.80 -33.56 -22.57
N GLY A 744 -59.03 -34.60 -22.28
CA GLY A 744 -58.58 -35.64 -23.23
C GLY A 744 -57.28 -35.35 -23.99
N ARG A 745 -56.64 -34.20 -23.77
CA ARG A 745 -55.30 -33.88 -24.31
C ARG A 745 -54.20 -34.45 -23.43
N ASP A 746 -53.01 -34.67 -24.00
CA ASP A 746 -51.85 -35.10 -23.21
C ASP A 746 -51.50 -34.04 -22.16
N TRP A 747 -51.16 -34.50 -20.95
CA TRP A 747 -50.72 -33.61 -19.88
C TRP A 747 -49.28 -33.18 -20.15
N THR A 748 -49.11 -32.03 -20.80
CA THR A 748 -47.80 -31.49 -21.16
C THR A 748 -47.81 -29.98 -21.30
N TYR A 749 -46.88 -29.31 -20.61
CA TYR A 749 -46.82 -27.85 -20.51
C TYR A 749 -45.43 -27.33 -20.85
N ALA A 750 -45.36 -26.32 -21.71
CA ALA A 750 -44.08 -25.74 -22.09
C ALA A 750 -43.49 -24.91 -20.94
N THR A 751 -42.20 -25.10 -20.64
CA THR A 751 -41.53 -24.44 -19.51
C THR A 751 -41.48 -22.92 -19.64
N HIS A 752 -41.46 -22.39 -20.87
CA HIS A 752 -41.43 -20.94 -21.13
C HIS A 752 -42.76 -20.21 -20.88
N GLN A 753 -43.87 -20.92 -20.63
CA GLN A 753 -45.20 -20.31 -20.46
C GLN A 753 -45.53 -19.89 -19.02
N GLY A 754 -44.57 -19.95 -18.09
CA GLY A 754 -44.76 -19.66 -16.67
C GLY A 754 -45.59 -20.71 -15.92
N GLY A 755 -45.49 -20.73 -14.59
CA GLY A 755 -46.26 -21.63 -13.73
C GLY A 755 -45.82 -23.10 -13.74
N VAL A 756 -44.58 -23.38 -14.16
CA VAL A 756 -43.90 -24.66 -13.92
C VAL A 756 -42.94 -24.45 -12.77
N VAL A 757 -43.07 -25.23 -11.70
CA VAL A 757 -42.20 -25.20 -10.53
C VAL A 757 -41.21 -26.36 -10.65
N GLN A 758 -39.94 -26.06 -10.37
CA GLN A 758 -38.87 -27.04 -10.24
C GLN A 758 -38.45 -27.07 -8.78
N TYR A 759 -38.00 -28.25 -8.34
CA TYR A 759 -37.65 -28.49 -6.95
C TYR A 759 -36.16 -28.73 -6.81
N GLU A 760 -35.58 -28.22 -5.75
CA GLU A 760 -34.16 -28.39 -5.43
C GLU A 760 -34.02 -28.86 -3.98
N LEU A 761 -33.09 -29.78 -3.74
CA LEU A 761 -32.70 -30.17 -2.39
C LEU A 761 -31.69 -29.16 -1.82
N LYS A 762 -31.81 -28.86 -0.53
CA LYS A 762 -30.84 -28.02 0.19
C LYS A 762 -29.89 -28.90 1.02
N SER A 763 -28.62 -28.53 1.07
CA SER A 763 -27.70 -29.14 2.04
C SER A 763 -28.16 -28.81 3.46
N GLN A 764 -27.96 -29.76 4.36
CA GLN A 764 -27.98 -29.53 5.81
C GLN A 764 -26.64 -29.90 6.46
N ASN A 765 -25.60 -30.10 5.64
CA ASN A 765 -24.27 -30.33 6.19
C ASN A 765 -23.84 -29.09 6.97
N GLN A 766 -22.93 -29.29 7.91
CA GLN A 766 -22.30 -28.22 8.67
C GLN A 766 -20.80 -28.41 8.62
N CYS A 767 -20.09 -27.42 8.11
CA CYS A 767 -18.63 -27.45 8.06
C CYS A 767 -18.04 -26.50 9.09
N GLN A 768 -16.86 -26.82 9.60
CA GLN A 768 -16.12 -25.97 10.52
C GLN A 768 -14.61 -26.18 10.38
N LEU A 769 -13.85 -25.12 10.66
CA LEU A 769 -12.42 -25.19 10.91
C LEU A 769 -12.20 -25.23 12.43
N ASN A 770 -11.53 -26.25 12.91
CA ASN A 770 -11.11 -26.36 14.30
C ASN A 770 -9.65 -25.92 14.39
N VAL A 771 -9.36 -25.02 15.34
CA VAL A 771 -8.01 -24.50 15.59
C VAL A 771 -7.61 -24.85 17.01
N THR A 772 -6.59 -25.69 17.16
CA THR A 772 -6.11 -26.13 18.48
C THR A 772 -4.86 -25.36 18.90
N TYR A 773 -4.83 -24.94 20.16
CA TYR A 773 -3.73 -24.19 20.76
C TYR A 773 -2.93 -25.05 21.76
N PRO A 774 -1.69 -24.65 22.11
CA PRO A 774 -0.83 -25.40 23.03
C PRO A 774 -1.43 -25.65 24.42
N ASP A 775 -2.37 -24.81 24.87
CA ASP A 775 -3.05 -24.93 26.16
C ASP A 775 -4.25 -25.90 26.13
N GLY A 776 -4.56 -26.48 24.97
CA GLY A 776 -5.68 -27.39 24.76
C GLY A 776 -7.00 -26.69 24.42
N ARG A 777 -7.02 -25.35 24.28
CA ARG A 777 -8.17 -24.62 23.74
C ARG A 777 -8.39 -25.01 22.28
N ILE A 778 -9.65 -25.16 21.90
CA ILE A 778 -10.09 -25.37 20.52
C ILE A 778 -11.07 -24.26 20.18
N ASP A 779 -10.75 -23.46 19.17
CA ASP A 779 -11.68 -22.52 18.58
C ASP A 779 -12.37 -23.22 17.40
N GLU A 780 -13.70 -23.30 17.43
CA GLU A 780 -14.52 -23.90 16.36
C GLU A 780 -15.11 -22.77 15.50
N ILE A 781 -14.71 -22.70 14.24
CA ILE A 781 -15.08 -21.61 13.32
C ILE A 781 -16.01 -22.17 12.24
N ALA A 782 -17.23 -21.65 12.17
CA ALA A 782 -18.23 -22.07 11.20
C ALA A 782 -17.79 -21.75 9.76
N LEU A 783 -18.01 -22.72 8.88
CA LEU A 783 -17.88 -22.61 7.43
C LEU A 783 -19.20 -23.01 6.76
N ALA A 784 -19.43 -22.57 5.53
CA ALA A 784 -20.62 -22.93 4.76
C ALA A 784 -20.74 -24.45 4.57
N GLY A 785 -21.88 -25.00 4.99
CA GLY A 785 -22.23 -26.41 4.80
C GLY A 785 -22.63 -26.79 3.37
N SER A 786 -22.56 -25.87 2.42
CA SER A 786 -22.85 -26.11 1.01
C SER A 786 -21.87 -25.34 0.14
N ARG A 787 -21.66 -25.83 -1.08
CA ARG A 787 -20.89 -25.09 -2.07
C ARG A 787 -21.62 -23.77 -2.37
N HIS A 788 -20.90 -22.64 -2.33
CA HIS A 788 -21.45 -21.36 -2.80
C HIS A 788 -21.78 -21.38 -4.29
N THR A 789 -21.15 -22.28 -5.06
CA THR A 789 -21.44 -22.52 -6.47
C THR A 789 -21.26 -24.01 -6.78
N GLY A 790 -22.26 -24.66 -7.37
CA GLY A 790 -22.32 -26.13 -7.45
C GLY A 790 -21.17 -26.84 -8.19
N ASN A 791 -20.41 -26.14 -9.04
CA ASN A 791 -19.34 -26.72 -9.86
C ASN A 791 -17.91 -26.57 -9.27
N GLN A 792 -17.77 -26.08 -8.04
CA GLN A 792 -16.48 -25.82 -7.42
C GLN A 792 -16.55 -25.97 -5.89
N SER A 793 -15.41 -26.34 -5.30
CA SER A 793 -15.18 -26.28 -3.87
C SER A 793 -15.20 -24.83 -3.37
N ASN A 794 -15.46 -24.64 -2.08
CA ASN A 794 -15.34 -23.37 -1.41
C ASN A 794 -13.87 -23.09 -1.05
N LYS A 795 -13.56 -21.84 -0.72
CA LYS A 795 -12.31 -21.45 -0.05
C LYS A 795 -12.63 -20.78 1.29
N PHE A 796 -11.77 -20.97 2.27
CA PHE A 796 -11.81 -20.26 3.55
C PHE A 796 -10.57 -19.38 3.72
N HIS A 797 -10.74 -18.30 4.47
CA HIS A 797 -9.74 -17.27 4.71
C HIS A 797 -10.07 -16.49 5.97
N LEU A 798 -9.18 -16.52 6.97
CA LEU A 798 -9.36 -15.82 8.24
C LEU A 798 -8.02 -15.46 8.88
N ASN A 799 -8.03 -14.42 9.71
CA ASN A 799 -6.88 -14.00 10.50
C ASN A 799 -7.03 -14.49 11.94
N LEU A 800 -6.01 -15.17 12.44
CA LEU A 800 -5.80 -15.45 13.85
C LEU A 800 -4.82 -14.44 14.44
N ASP A 801 -4.94 -14.15 15.74
CA ASP A 801 -3.95 -13.34 16.47
C ASP A 801 -2.60 -14.08 16.53
N ALA A 802 -1.53 -13.47 15.98
CA ALA A 802 -0.22 -14.10 15.93
C ALA A 802 0.48 -14.23 17.29
N SER A 803 0.00 -13.56 18.34
CA SER A 803 0.47 -13.77 19.71
C SER A 803 0.10 -15.16 20.25
N GLN A 804 -0.88 -15.82 19.61
CA GLN A 804 -1.38 -17.15 19.96
C GLN A 804 -1.17 -18.07 18.76
N HIS A 805 -0.02 -18.75 18.73
CA HIS A 805 0.30 -19.66 17.63
C HIS A 805 -0.47 -20.99 17.77
N PRO A 806 -1.20 -21.45 16.74
CA PRO A 806 -1.90 -22.72 16.77
C PRO A 806 -0.96 -23.90 16.55
N THR A 807 -1.25 -25.04 17.16
CA THR A 807 -0.49 -26.29 16.96
C THR A 807 -1.12 -27.19 15.92
N ASP A 808 -2.44 -27.10 15.74
CA ASP A 808 -3.19 -28.00 14.86
C ASP A 808 -4.39 -27.31 14.22
N LEU A 809 -4.66 -27.64 12.96
CA LEU A 809 -5.87 -27.24 12.25
C LEU A 809 -6.53 -28.42 11.54
N ASN A 810 -7.85 -28.47 11.62
CA ASN A 810 -8.67 -29.53 11.03
C ASN A 810 -9.93 -28.93 10.41
N VAL A 811 -10.15 -29.19 9.13
CA VAL A 811 -11.44 -28.86 8.48
C VAL A 811 -12.32 -30.10 8.58
N THR A 812 -13.51 -29.93 9.17
CA THR A 812 -14.47 -31.01 9.35
C THR A 812 -15.82 -30.64 8.77
N CYS A 813 -16.56 -31.62 8.26
CA CYS A 813 -17.95 -31.44 7.86
C CYS A 813 -18.79 -32.58 8.44
N ARG A 814 -19.88 -32.18 9.10
CA ARG A 814 -20.94 -33.06 9.59
C ARG A 814 -22.02 -33.16 8.52
N ALA A 815 -22.31 -34.38 8.08
CA ALA A 815 -23.43 -34.64 7.18
C ALA A 815 -24.77 -34.66 7.93
N GLY A 816 -25.88 -34.55 7.19
CA GLY A 816 -27.23 -34.57 7.76
C GLY A 816 -27.57 -35.83 8.56
N ASN A 817 -26.92 -36.96 8.28
CA ASN A 817 -27.05 -38.20 9.06
C ASN A 817 -26.27 -38.19 10.40
N GLY A 818 -25.59 -37.08 10.74
CA GLY A 818 -24.77 -36.91 11.94
C GLY A 818 -23.31 -37.36 11.80
N GLU A 819 -22.92 -37.99 10.68
CA GLU A 819 -21.56 -38.45 10.41
C GLU A 819 -20.60 -37.27 10.25
N VAL A 820 -19.47 -37.31 10.97
CA VAL A 820 -18.44 -36.26 10.89
C VAL A 820 -17.27 -36.78 10.07
N THR A 821 -16.93 -36.06 9.01
CA THR A 821 -15.78 -36.33 8.15
C THR A 821 -14.72 -35.27 8.38
N ILE A 822 -13.46 -35.69 8.56
CA ILE A 822 -12.29 -34.80 8.50
C ILE A 822 -11.91 -34.67 7.02
N LEU A 823 -12.02 -33.46 6.47
CA LEU A 823 -11.71 -33.19 5.07
C LEU A 823 -10.22 -32.98 4.83
N ASP A 824 -9.55 -32.29 5.74
CA ASP A 824 -8.09 -32.12 5.74
C ASP A 824 -7.59 -31.76 7.14
N HIS A 825 -6.28 -31.97 7.35
CA HIS A 825 -5.62 -31.82 8.65
C HIS A 825 -4.18 -31.36 8.47
N VAL A 826 -3.74 -30.39 9.27
CA VAL A 826 -2.36 -29.91 9.27
C VAL A 826 -1.86 -29.63 10.69
N GLN A 827 -0.72 -30.20 11.02
CA GLN A 827 0.07 -29.84 12.20
C GLN A 827 0.93 -28.63 11.85
N VAL A 828 1.00 -27.65 12.75
CA VAL A 828 1.65 -26.37 12.47
C VAL A 828 2.82 -26.14 13.40
N GLU A 829 3.93 -25.71 12.80
CA GLU A 829 5.08 -25.16 13.52
C GLU A 829 5.28 -23.70 13.09
N ARG A 830 5.74 -22.86 14.02
CA ARG A 830 6.08 -21.46 13.71
C ARG A 830 7.36 -21.43 12.87
N PRO A 831 7.32 -20.95 11.62
CA PRO A 831 8.52 -20.94 10.79
C PRO A 831 9.48 -19.81 11.21
N SER A 832 10.77 -20.04 11.07
CA SER A 832 11.81 -19.02 11.37
C SER A 832 11.79 -17.82 10.42
N SER A 833 11.08 -17.90 9.30
CA SER A 833 10.85 -16.78 8.39
C SER A 833 10.02 -15.66 9.03
N VAL A 834 9.20 -15.96 10.06
CA VAL A 834 8.44 -14.94 10.79
C VAL A 834 9.36 -13.91 11.43
N ASP A 835 10.51 -14.35 11.94
CA ASP A 835 11.49 -13.47 12.59
C ASP A 835 12.26 -12.59 11.58
N LYS A 836 12.04 -12.79 10.28
CA LYS A 836 12.63 -12.00 9.18
C LYS A 836 11.68 -10.97 8.57
N LEU A 837 10.43 -10.90 9.03
CA LEU A 837 9.47 -9.90 8.56
C LEU A 837 9.99 -8.49 8.89
N MET A 838 9.91 -7.57 7.93
CA MET A 838 10.44 -6.21 8.04
C MET A 838 9.74 -5.33 9.10
N GLY A 839 8.62 -5.79 9.67
CA GLY A 839 7.63 -4.93 10.35
C GLY A 839 6.81 -4.09 9.35
N PRO A 840 5.61 -3.61 9.74
CA PRO A 840 4.85 -2.74 8.86
C PRO A 840 5.52 -1.37 8.80
N ILE A 841 5.72 -0.85 7.60
CA ILE A 841 6.18 0.53 7.40
C ILE A 841 4.94 1.41 7.29
N ILE A 842 4.72 2.23 8.31
CA ILE A 842 3.62 3.20 8.36
C ILE A 842 4.18 4.59 8.07
N VAL A 843 3.61 5.26 7.08
CA VAL A 843 4.02 6.59 6.61
C VAL A 843 2.81 7.53 6.63
N GLY A 844 3.00 8.77 7.09
CA GLY A 844 1.97 9.78 7.17
C GLY A 844 1.37 9.98 8.56
N GLN A 845 0.52 11.00 8.72
CA GLN A 845 -0.05 11.46 10.00
C GLN A 845 1.03 11.52 11.12
N GLU A 846 0.73 11.00 12.31
CA GLU A 846 1.62 10.99 13.48
C GLU A 846 2.90 10.16 13.28
N TYR A 847 2.92 9.22 12.35
CA TYR A 847 4.09 8.38 12.05
C TYR A 847 5.15 9.13 11.24
N GLY A 848 4.73 10.13 10.46
CA GLY A 848 5.59 10.89 9.57
C GLY A 848 6.40 9.98 8.65
N TYR A 849 7.73 10.05 8.76
CA TYR A 849 8.68 9.19 8.03
C TYR A 849 9.62 8.42 8.97
N SER A 850 9.25 8.27 10.24
CA SER A 850 10.13 7.74 11.30
C SER A 850 10.64 6.32 11.02
N ALA A 851 9.79 5.47 10.42
CA ALA A 851 10.15 4.11 10.01
C ALA A 851 11.23 4.07 8.90
N SER A 852 11.44 5.18 8.18
CA SER A 852 12.39 5.33 7.08
C SER A 852 13.63 6.14 7.46
N GLN A 853 13.60 6.86 8.58
CA GLN A 853 14.74 7.65 9.07
C GLN A 853 15.76 6.74 9.74
N SER A 854 17.03 6.89 9.33
CA SER A 854 18.14 6.15 9.91
C SER A 854 18.85 6.97 10.98
N GLY A 855 19.35 6.29 12.02
CA GLY A 855 20.18 6.88 13.07
C GLY A 855 21.66 6.99 12.69
N LEU A 856 22.07 6.50 11.51
CA LEU A 856 23.47 6.50 11.10
C LEU A 856 23.95 7.88 10.65
N PRO A 857 25.24 8.23 10.91
CA PRO A 857 25.83 9.44 10.36
C PRO A 857 25.80 9.45 8.82
N ALA A 858 25.72 10.65 8.24
CA ALA A 858 25.72 10.81 6.79
C ALA A 858 27.11 10.55 6.19
N GLY A 859 27.17 9.70 5.15
CA GLY A 859 28.41 9.38 4.44
C GLY A 859 29.44 8.62 5.27
N TRP A 860 30.70 9.05 5.18
CA TRP A 860 31.82 8.41 5.89
C TRP A 860 31.84 8.81 7.36
N PHE A 861 31.96 7.83 8.26
CA PHE A 861 32.02 8.09 9.70
C PHE A 861 32.98 7.14 10.43
N ALA A 862 33.69 7.67 11.42
CA ALA A 862 34.63 6.89 12.22
C ALA A 862 33.90 5.81 13.04
N HIS A 863 34.53 4.64 13.17
CA HIS A 863 34.07 3.62 14.10
C HIS A 863 34.06 4.13 15.55
N SER A 864 33.12 3.62 16.35
CA SER A 864 33.05 3.86 17.79
C SER A 864 32.85 2.54 18.54
N ASP A 865 33.29 2.46 19.79
CA ASP A 865 33.22 1.23 20.60
C ASP A 865 31.78 0.71 20.80
N SER A 866 30.77 1.58 20.63
CA SER A 866 29.35 1.22 20.72
C SER A 866 28.75 0.77 19.39
N PHE A 867 29.48 0.85 18.28
CA PHE A 867 28.97 0.58 16.95
C PHE A 867 29.21 -0.89 16.55
N ASP A 868 28.12 -1.65 16.46
CA ASP A 868 28.12 -3.02 15.93
C ASP A 868 27.00 -3.19 14.88
N PRO A 869 27.33 -3.45 13.60
CA PRO A 869 26.34 -3.71 12.55
C PRO A 869 25.36 -4.84 12.85
N ALA A 870 25.75 -5.83 13.67
CA ALA A 870 24.88 -6.96 14.04
C ALA A 870 23.73 -6.53 14.97
N THR A 871 23.91 -5.42 15.69
CA THR A 871 22.91 -4.87 16.62
C THR A 871 21.98 -3.85 15.97
N LEU A 872 22.30 -3.40 14.75
CA LEU A 872 21.51 -2.40 14.04
C LEU A 872 20.13 -2.94 13.65
N GLU A 873 19.14 -2.05 13.74
CA GLU A 873 17.85 -2.27 13.08
C GLU A 873 18.06 -2.47 11.57
N GLN A 874 17.18 -3.24 10.94
CA GLN A 874 17.35 -3.60 9.54
C GLN A 874 17.40 -2.39 8.60
N LYS A 875 16.65 -1.33 8.90
CA LYS A 875 16.69 -0.06 8.13
C LYS A 875 18.08 0.59 8.15
N ASP A 876 18.74 0.63 9.30
CA ASP A 876 20.07 1.23 9.44
C ASP A 876 21.10 0.34 8.74
N ARG A 877 21.04 -0.97 8.97
CA ARG A 877 21.93 -1.93 8.32
C ARG A 877 21.81 -1.90 6.80
N ALA A 878 20.61 -1.73 6.24
CA ALA A 878 20.37 -1.64 4.80
C ALA A 878 20.94 -0.38 4.14
N THR A 879 21.26 0.65 4.93
CA THR A 879 21.86 1.90 4.44
C THR A 879 23.39 1.87 4.44
N LEU A 880 24.02 0.92 5.16
CA LEU A 880 25.46 0.70 5.08
C LEU A 880 25.86 0.25 3.68
N VAL A 881 26.88 0.89 3.13
CA VAL A 881 27.37 0.59 1.79
C VAL A 881 28.12 -0.73 1.82
N THR A 882 27.74 -1.64 0.92
CA THR A 882 28.40 -2.95 0.76
C THR A 882 29.09 -3.07 -0.59
N MET A 883 30.11 -3.93 -0.64
CA MET A 883 30.74 -4.38 -1.88
C MET A 883 30.62 -5.89 -2.02
N ARG A 884 30.79 -6.39 -3.24
CA ARG A 884 30.71 -7.82 -3.51
C ARG A 884 32.07 -8.48 -3.32
N LYS A 885 32.10 -9.59 -2.61
CA LYS A 885 33.26 -10.48 -2.46
C LYS A 885 32.80 -11.93 -2.68
N GLY A 886 33.02 -12.45 -3.88
CA GLY A 886 32.44 -13.73 -4.29
C GLY A 886 30.91 -13.69 -4.28
N ASN A 887 30.28 -14.49 -3.42
CA ASN A 887 28.83 -14.50 -3.20
C ASN A 887 28.39 -13.64 -2.00
N ASP A 888 29.35 -13.16 -1.21
CA ASP A 888 29.07 -12.39 0.00
C ASP A 888 29.05 -10.88 -0.28
N ARG A 889 28.41 -10.15 0.63
CA ARG A 889 28.36 -8.69 0.63
C ARG A 889 29.00 -8.17 1.91
N GLU A 890 30.16 -7.55 1.76
CA GLU A 890 30.95 -7.03 2.86
C GLU A 890 30.79 -5.52 2.97
N TYR A 891 30.80 -4.99 4.19
CA TYR A 891 30.68 -3.55 4.42
C TYR A 891 31.92 -2.82 3.92
N VAL A 892 31.72 -1.74 3.18
CA VAL A 892 32.80 -0.89 2.67
C VAL A 892 33.37 -0.05 3.81
N CYS A 893 34.69 0.06 3.85
CA CYS A 893 35.41 0.89 4.80
C CYS A 893 36.59 1.62 4.14
N ARG A 894 37.11 2.63 4.84
CA ARG A 894 38.38 3.27 4.51
C ARG A 894 39.20 3.56 5.76
N PHE A 895 40.51 3.69 5.60
CA PHE A 895 41.41 4.07 6.69
C PHE A 895 42.62 4.80 6.14
N GLU A 896 43.27 5.58 7.00
CA GLU A 896 44.54 6.24 6.71
C GLU A 896 45.71 5.38 7.17
N THR A 897 46.75 5.28 6.33
CA THR A 897 48.01 4.63 6.69
C THR A 897 49.19 5.33 6.05
N LEU A 898 50.36 5.20 6.68
CA LEU A 898 51.61 5.75 6.14
C LEU A 898 52.13 4.80 5.05
N VAL A 899 52.37 5.33 3.86
CA VAL A 899 52.98 4.62 2.72
C VAL A 899 54.09 5.53 2.18
N ASP A 900 55.34 5.09 2.21
CA ASP A 900 56.52 5.90 1.84
C ASP A 900 56.50 7.31 2.45
N GLU A 901 56.35 7.37 3.77
CA GLU A 901 56.31 8.61 4.58
C GLU A 901 55.15 9.56 4.26
N THR A 902 54.18 9.14 3.44
CA THR A 902 53.00 9.92 3.07
C THR A 902 51.74 9.25 3.61
N ASN A 903 50.85 10.00 4.26
CA ASN A 903 49.54 9.46 4.63
C ASN A 903 48.67 9.25 3.39
N LYS A 904 48.14 8.04 3.26
CA LYS A 904 47.28 7.63 2.15
C LYS A 904 45.97 7.07 2.70
N VAL A 905 44.87 7.39 2.01
CA VAL A 905 43.55 6.81 2.28
C VAL A 905 43.38 5.57 1.42
N LEU A 906 43.25 4.41 2.05
CA LEU A 906 42.99 3.13 1.40
C LEU A 906 41.54 2.70 1.66
N HIS A 907 40.99 1.90 0.76
CA HIS A 907 39.60 1.45 0.79
C HIS A 907 39.55 -0.07 0.74
N GLY A 908 38.75 -0.65 1.62
CA GLY A 908 38.65 -2.09 1.76
C GLY A 908 37.24 -2.49 2.17
N TYR A 909 37.17 -3.62 2.86
CA TYR A 909 35.97 -4.08 3.52
C TYR A 909 36.24 -4.43 4.98
N VAL A 910 35.17 -4.45 5.77
CA VAL A 910 35.26 -4.75 7.19
C VAL A 910 35.29 -6.26 7.41
N GLU A 911 36.29 -6.73 8.14
CA GLU A 911 36.38 -8.08 8.67
C GLU A 911 36.14 -8.06 10.18
N SER A 912 35.30 -8.98 10.67
CA SER A 912 35.09 -9.20 12.10
C SER A 912 36.09 -10.23 12.60
N LEU A 913 36.97 -9.82 13.52
CA LEU A 913 38.00 -10.69 14.09
C LEU A 913 37.46 -11.46 15.29
N THR A 914 36.78 -10.75 16.19
CA THR A 914 36.02 -11.26 17.34
C THR A 914 34.87 -10.31 17.64
N GLU A 915 34.02 -10.65 18.61
CA GLU A 915 32.90 -9.79 19.03
C GLU A 915 33.40 -8.38 19.43
N GLY A 916 32.89 -7.35 18.74
CA GLY A 916 33.29 -5.95 18.94
C GLY A 916 34.67 -5.54 18.40
N GLN A 917 35.40 -6.44 17.72
CA GLN A 917 36.69 -6.14 17.10
C GLN A 917 36.62 -6.26 15.58
N PHE A 918 36.68 -5.11 14.92
CA PHE A 918 36.60 -4.98 13.48
C PHE A 918 37.91 -4.43 12.90
N GLN A 919 38.24 -4.83 11.68
CA GLN A 919 39.40 -4.33 10.94
C GLN A 919 39.00 -4.05 9.50
N CYS A 920 39.43 -2.90 8.97
CA CYS A 920 39.30 -2.62 7.54
C CYS A 920 40.45 -3.28 6.79
N THR A 921 40.14 -4.13 5.81
CA THR A 921 41.12 -4.99 5.14
C THR A 921 40.96 -5.01 3.61
N GLY A 922 42.07 -5.23 2.92
CA GLY A 922 42.11 -5.57 1.50
C GLY A 922 41.93 -7.07 1.24
N GLY A 923 41.80 -7.90 2.28
CA GLY A 923 41.77 -9.36 2.17
C GLY A 923 43.14 -9.98 1.93
N SER A 924 43.15 -11.30 1.66
CA SER A 924 44.40 -12.07 1.48
C SER A 924 45.12 -11.79 0.17
N GLU A 925 44.43 -11.22 -0.82
CA GLU A 925 44.91 -11.09 -2.18
C GLU A 925 45.39 -9.67 -2.52
N ILE A 926 45.25 -8.71 -1.61
CA ILE A 926 45.62 -7.31 -1.83
C ILE A 926 46.68 -6.89 -0.81
N SER A 927 47.81 -6.39 -1.31
CA SER A 927 48.96 -5.97 -0.50
C SER A 927 49.36 -4.53 -0.80
N ILE A 928 50.06 -3.92 0.16
CA ILE A 928 50.76 -2.64 -0.01
C ILE A 928 52.24 -2.96 -0.24
N ARG A 929 52.84 -2.35 -1.26
CA ARG A 929 54.27 -2.46 -1.56
C ARG A 929 54.92 -1.09 -1.47
N ASP A 930 55.73 -0.91 -0.43
CA ASP A 930 56.42 0.35 -0.14
C ASP A 930 57.90 0.09 0.23
N SER A 931 58.62 1.12 0.66
CA SER A 931 60.01 1.05 1.12
C SER A 931 60.27 0.07 2.28
N GLN A 932 59.23 -0.36 3.00
CA GLN A 932 59.31 -1.37 4.06
C GLN A 932 59.10 -2.81 3.55
N GLY A 933 58.75 -2.98 2.27
CA GLY A 933 58.49 -4.27 1.64
C GLY A 933 57.02 -4.47 1.27
N GLU A 934 56.64 -5.73 1.04
CA GLU A 934 55.25 -6.11 0.79
C GLU A 934 54.57 -6.50 2.11
N ARG A 935 53.47 -5.83 2.45
CA ARG A 935 52.69 -6.05 3.68
C ARG A 935 51.19 -6.09 3.39
N PRO A 936 50.38 -6.75 4.23
CA PRO A 936 48.93 -6.80 4.02
C PRO A 936 48.30 -5.42 4.20
N MET A 937 47.22 -5.17 3.46
CA MET A 937 46.45 -3.92 3.56
C MET A 937 45.46 -4.01 4.73
N LEU A 938 45.88 -3.56 5.92
CA LEU A 938 45.10 -3.65 7.16
C LEU A 938 45.08 -2.32 7.92
N SER A 939 43.93 -1.94 8.46
CA SER A 939 43.83 -0.87 9.46
C SER A 939 44.28 -1.36 10.84
N GLU A 940 44.53 -0.44 11.76
CA GLU A 940 44.49 -0.78 13.19
C GLU A 940 43.07 -1.21 13.59
N ILE A 941 42.95 -2.07 14.60
CA ILE A 941 41.65 -2.59 15.06
C ILE A 941 40.78 -1.41 15.48
N ASN A 942 39.53 -1.37 15.00
CA ASN A 942 38.54 -0.34 15.30
C ASN A 942 38.96 1.10 14.92
N GLN A 943 40.05 1.28 14.16
CA GLN A 943 40.53 2.57 13.66
C GLN A 943 40.35 2.68 12.14
N PHE A 944 39.11 2.81 11.72
CA PHE A 944 38.73 3.03 10.32
C PHE A 944 37.37 3.76 10.26
N GLU A 945 36.97 4.16 9.06
CA GLU A 945 35.67 4.75 8.80
C GLU A 945 34.75 3.77 8.07
N TRP A 946 33.51 3.71 8.52
CA TRP A 946 32.38 3.08 7.87
C TRP A 946 31.77 4.01 6.83
N LEU A 947 30.94 3.47 5.95
CA LEU A 947 30.20 4.24 4.97
C LEU A 947 28.70 3.96 5.04
N SER A 948 27.94 5.01 5.35
CA SER A 948 26.50 5.06 5.15
C SER A 948 26.19 5.70 3.80
N ALA A 949 25.18 5.17 3.10
CA ALA A 949 24.68 5.77 1.88
C ALA A 949 23.80 7.00 2.13
N ILE A 950 23.46 7.34 3.37
CA ILE A 950 22.51 8.41 3.67
C ILE A 950 23.16 9.78 3.50
N ASN A 951 22.57 10.63 2.65
CA ASN A 951 22.80 12.07 2.67
C ASN A 951 21.69 12.80 1.91
N HIS A 952 20.67 13.29 2.62
CA HIS A 952 19.53 13.96 2.00
C HIS A 952 19.92 15.21 1.19
N SER A 953 20.97 15.92 1.60
CA SER A 953 21.45 17.13 0.88
C SER A 953 22.18 16.79 -0.42
N GLN A 954 22.69 15.57 -0.54
CA GLN A 954 23.45 15.08 -1.69
C GLN A 954 22.77 13.88 -2.38
N VAL A 955 21.46 13.70 -2.20
CA VAL A 955 20.72 12.56 -2.75
C VAL A 955 20.96 12.41 -4.27
N GLY A 956 21.29 11.19 -4.69
CA GLY A 956 21.62 10.87 -6.08
C GLY A 956 23.03 11.29 -6.53
N GLU A 957 23.77 12.08 -5.74
CA GLU A 957 25.16 12.43 -6.03
C GLU A 957 26.12 11.27 -5.79
N ARG A 958 27.23 11.27 -6.53
CA ARG A 958 28.27 10.23 -6.39
C ARG A 958 29.02 10.38 -5.08
N ILE A 959 29.17 9.28 -4.33
CA ILE A 959 29.93 9.27 -3.09
C ILE A 959 31.41 9.48 -3.41
N LYS A 960 32.03 10.46 -2.75
CA LYS A 960 33.46 10.76 -2.91
C LYS A 960 34.31 9.77 -2.11
N ALA A 961 35.41 9.31 -2.71
CA ALA A 961 36.29 8.32 -2.10
C ALA A 961 37.18 8.92 -1.01
N LYS A 962 37.65 10.17 -1.22
CA LYS A 962 38.60 10.85 -0.33
C LYS A 962 38.07 12.22 0.08
N PRO A 963 38.34 12.66 1.33
CA PRO A 963 38.03 14.03 1.74
C PRO A 963 38.70 15.06 0.82
N GLY A 964 37.96 16.11 0.42
CA GLY A 964 38.50 17.19 -0.42
C GLY A 964 38.87 16.79 -1.86
N SER A 965 38.45 15.61 -2.33
CA SER A 965 38.72 15.13 -3.70
C SER A 965 37.43 14.92 -4.49
N ASP A 966 37.49 15.21 -5.79
CA ASP A 966 36.39 14.93 -6.72
C ASP A 966 36.31 13.46 -7.17
N ALA A 967 37.29 12.63 -6.80
CA ALA A 967 37.33 11.23 -7.19
C ALA A 967 36.17 10.43 -6.56
N ASN A 968 35.34 9.83 -7.40
CA ASN A 968 34.19 9.04 -6.96
C ASN A 968 34.61 7.64 -6.48
N LEU A 969 33.94 7.14 -5.44
CA LEU A 969 34.11 5.79 -4.93
C LEU A 969 33.63 4.75 -5.93
N CYS A 970 34.38 3.66 -6.08
CA CYS A 970 34.02 2.55 -6.93
C CYS A 970 34.36 1.19 -6.29
N SER A 971 33.66 0.15 -6.71
CA SER A 971 33.96 -1.24 -6.36
C SER A 971 33.82 -2.14 -7.57
N LEU A 972 34.45 -3.30 -7.52
CA LEU A 972 34.26 -4.33 -8.55
C LEU A 972 32.86 -4.95 -8.46
N THR A 973 32.27 -5.23 -9.62
CA THR A 973 30.90 -5.77 -9.77
C THR A 973 30.84 -7.11 -10.50
N GLY A 974 31.96 -7.55 -11.09
CA GLY A 974 32.03 -8.80 -11.85
C GLY A 974 31.83 -10.06 -11.01
N ASN A 975 31.35 -11.14 -11.64
CA ASN A 975 31.33 -12.48 -11.04
C ASN A 975 32.76 -13.05 -11.02
N GLY A 976 33.27 -13.52 -9.87
CA GLY A 976 34.56 -14.23 -9.76
C GLY A 976 35.35 -13.93 -8.47
N GLU A 977 36.64 -14.28 -8.48
CA GLU A 977 37.59 -14.10 -7.36
C GLU A 977 38.08 -12.64 -7.17
N TRP A 978 37.74 -11.73 -8.09
CA TRP A 978 38.19 -10.34 -8.03
C TRP A 978 37.25 -9.48 -7.20
N TYR A 979 37.79 -8.78 -6.21
CA TYR A 979 37.05 -7.89 -5.30
C TYR A 979 37.89 -6.66 -4.95
N GLY A 980 37.27 -5.73 -4.25
CA GLY A 980 37.93 -4.54 -3.72
C GLY A 980 37.22 -3.25 -4.05
N VAL A 981 37.65 -2.22 -3.34
CA VAL A 981 37.10 -0.86 -3.39
C VAL A 981 38.25 0.08 -3.71
N GLY A 982 37.95 1.13 -4.47
CA GLY A 982 38.89 2.17 -4.82
C GLY A 982 38.17 3.41 -5.30
N TYR A 983 38.80 4.16 -6.20
CA TYR A 983 38.27 5.39 -6.74
C TYR A 983 38.45 5.50 -8.25
N ILE A 984 37.57 6.27 -8.89
CA ILE A 984 37.64 6.54 -10.33
C ILE A 984 38.75 7.55 -10.60
N ASN A 985 39.72 7.17 -11.42
CA ASN A 985 40.77 8.07 -11.89
C ASN A 985 40.31 8.89 -13.13
N GLN A 986 41.17 9.80 -13.60
CA GLN A 986 40.90 10.62 -14.80
C GLN A 986 40.67 9.81 -16.08
N GLY A 987 41.18 8.57 -16.14
CA GLY A 987 40.97 7.64 -17.25
C GLY A 987 39.66 6.84 -17.15
N GLY A 988 38.82 7.09 -16.15
CA GLY A 988 37.57 6.35 -15.92
C GLY A 988 37.76 4.94 -15.34
N GLN A 989 38.98 4.60 -14.89
CA GLN A 989 39.31 3.30 -14.31
C GLN A 989 39.08 3.32 -12.79
N CYS A 990 38.64 2.20 -12.23
CA CYS A 990 38.60 2.00 -10.79
C CYS A 990 39.98 1.56 -10.29
N VAL A 991 40.61 2.39 -9.46
CA VAL A 991 41.99 2.21 -9.00
C VAL A 991 42.12 2.39 -7.49
N GLN A 992 43.22 1.87 -6.94
CA GLN A 992 43.71 2.19 -5.61
C GLN A 992 44.95 3.10 -5.70
N GLU A 993 45.55 3.41 -4.57
CA GLU A 993 46.89 4.03 -4.55
C GLU A 993 47.90 3.18 -5.36
N PRO A 994 48.88 3.81 -6.05
CA PRO A 994 49.83 3.11 -6.93
C PRO A 994 50.65 1.99 -6.27
N GLU A 995 50.77 2.04 -4.94
CA GLU A 995 51.47 1.10 -4.07
C GLU A 995 50.61 -0.13 -3.71
N VAL A 996 49.35 -0.19 -4.15
CA VAL A 996 48.44 -1.32 -3.89
C VAL A 996 48.48 -2.33 -5.04
N TYR A 997 48.77 -3.58 -4.70
CA TYR A 997 48.98 -4.68 -5.63
C TYR A 997 48.08 -5.87 -5.32
N TRP A 998 47.78 -6.64 -6.36
CA TRP A 998 47.26 -8.00 -6.24
C TRP A 998 48.39 -9.00 -5.95
N SER A 999 48.03 -10.12 -5.34
CA SER A 999 48.88 -11.29 -5.12
C SER A 999 49.56 -11.81 -6.41
N ASN A 1000 48.95 -11.57 -7.58
CA ASN A 1000 49.52 -11.89 -8.89
C ASN A 1000 50.65 -10.94 -9.35
N GLY A 1001 50.99 -9.94 -8.55
CA GLY A 1001 52.07 -8.98 -8.80
C GLY A 1001 51.68 -7.75 -9.63
N ASN A 1002 50.42 -7.63 -10.08
CA ASN A 1002 49.93 -6.46 -10.81
C ASN A 1002 49.33 -5.41 -9.87
N ARG A 1003 49.33 -4.13 -10.29
CA ARG A 1003 48.63 -3.06 -9.55
C ARG A 1003 47.12 -3.28 -9.54
N TRP A 1004 46.45 -2.83 -8.48
CA TRP A 1004 44.99 -2.86 -8.38
C TRP A 1004 44.38 -1.74 -9.27
N ILE A 1005 44.14 -2.06 -10.55
CA ILE A 1005 43.61 -1.14 -11.57
C ILE A 1005 42.64 -1.92 -12.47
N PHE A 1006 41.42 -1.42 -12.61
CA PHE A 1006 40.37 -2.05 -13.42
C PHE A 1006 39.71 -1.05 -14.35
N SER A 1007 39.76 -1.31 -15.65
CA SER A 1007 39.12 -0.49 -16.69
C SER A 1007 37.66 -0.86 -16.99
N SER A 1008 37.16 -1.95 -16.40
CA SER A 1008 35.79 -2.43 -16.60
C SER A 1008 35.33 -3.25 -15.41
N ARG A 1009 34.04 -3.64 -15.39
CA ARG A 1009 33.41 -4.45 -14.33
C ARG A 1009 33.52 -3.81 -12.94
N HIS A 1010 33.37 -2.49 -12.89
CA HIS A 1010 33.23 -1.72 -11.65
C HIS A 1010 31.96 -0.88 -11.66
N GLY A 1011 31.42 -0.63 -10.47
CA GLY A 1011 30.29 0.26 -10.22
C GLY A 1011 30.72 1.45 -9.36
N GLN A 1012 29.86 2.47 -9.29
CA GLN A 1012 30.04 3.62 -8.41
C GLN A 1012 28.84 3.73 -7.48
N TYR A 1013 29.07 4.31 -6.30
CA TYR A 1013 28.04 4.50 -5.29
C TYR A 1013 27.42 5.90 -5.36
N THR A 1014 26.16 6.01 -4.95
CA THR A 1014 25.44 7.28 -4.82
C THR A 1014 24.81 7.40 -3.45
N TYR A 1015 24.70 8.62 -2.95
CA TYR A 1015 23.91 8.87 -1.76
C TYR A 1015 22.43 8.58 -2.02
N ARG A 1016 21.79 8.09 -0.97
CA ARG A 1016 20.36 7.84 -0.84
C ARG A 1016 19.73 8.98 -0.06
#